data_AF-A0AAV8UY46-F1
#
_entry.id   AF-A0AAV8UY46-F1
#
_cell.length_a   1.000
_cell.length_b   1.000
_cell.length_c   1.000
_cell.angle_alpha   90.00
_cell.angle_beta   90.00
_cell.angle_gamma   90.00
#
_symmetry.space_group_name_H-M   'P 1'
#
loop_
_entity.id
_entity.type
_entity.pdbx_description
1 polymer ?
#
loop_
_entity_poly.entity_id
_entity_poly.type
_entity_poly.pdbx_seq_one_letter_code
_entity_poly.pdbx_strand_id
1 'polypeptide(L)'
;MSGIRAEFTVKCSTKFGENVGIIGSDRALGRWKTNGVVKLNTNESAYPSWSCQVEIQGEGEVEYKYVILKGNRIKKWELEGRKNNRTILIERTEAGGSVVRDDGEFNKLPSDLVHQPAAVSEERTNGNVSVGDDRQQVARFSPSEGSFLSHLQKESSTSRSWRKRLSYIRALLSDPNCAAQNAFDPKSLNDLAIVVVYLTFVSSGQIACEEDGSHYRPNHHANEARKIEEALSQISNDQNAYLIRKIYPLLPSYRSEFTASVPLTRIRDIAHRNDIPHELKQEIKHTLQNKLHRSAGPEDLVTTENLLNRITAPGAQYSGGFVSEFQIFYRELREFFNATDLDENLKELMQKEEPRKSSFAVLKEFLDLKSAGVKAIVQLEALLNLRREISYAMNDLEPGEVMQRVRLVDIQLEKFSFVLLAGINNTNLKWATTLHAMSLALEGIKLSGVQSVEAGSILSELKLVSESDPLRAKASAERCVRFCDDFTKQTAELFEESVKVVGGAFNVEQRAVSVFIEAEVRSTVVFQFSRLASWTMRNVRTLLGQPPWDVLFPGTATGSLLFAQSISEIPERELQQPRVVVLDRAEGDEDIPQAIKGIVLGHELPHLSHLGVRARQAKVVFINSEDATVFKDFKKGWVSNAENLVKLVVSLGVDSLSMEDAADTRAKEDSDTRDKVVIDIPDPVAKRALVVATTDVSKESAGTKASSAGILEAAAKENQDFEVPRGVVVPFSSFQRAALAGGPELDYFGILQGFDELSLAEKETRAEAVAATILYKFPLNQDIVRKIQGNFGKETLLMVRSSANCEDLEEMSGAGLYDSFANVPVSDRGAIAEAVRKVWSSLWTKRAALSRSQYKVPHEKVVMAVLVQEMLEAELSFIMFSNNPINGATNEVYIEMAVGMGETLASAEVRGSPYRLVYNTDTDRAEVLALASFSYSLEPGGGNLGLEKKAVDYSTVKMTTSSDWREEMTRRLARIAKFLEAHYGKPQDIEGVVVGETIYLVQSRAMVK
;
A
#
# COMPACT_ATOMS: atom_id res chain seq x y z
N MET A 1 48.11 22.10 5.36
CA MET A 1 47.02 22.08 6.37
C MET A 1 47.46 21.13 7.47
N SER A 2 47.48 21.57 8.73
CA SER A 2 47.74 20.68 9.87
C SER A 2 46.61 19.66 10.00
N GLY A 3 46.92 18.37 10.17
CA GLY A 3 45.93 17.32 10.33
C GLY A 3 45.37 17.29 11.75
N ILE A 4 44.20 16.68 11.91
CA ILE A 4 43.49 16.56 13.19
C ILE A 4 43.84 15.19 13.78
N ARG A 5 44.31 15.14 15.02
CA ARG A 5 44.62 13.87 15.68
C ARG A 5 43.33 13.20 16.14
N ALA A 6 43.13 11.94 15.76
CA ALA A 6 42.04 11.10 16.20
C ALA A 6 42.60 9.87 16.95
N GLU A 7 42.14 9.65 18.18
CA GLU A 7 42.44 8.48 18.99
C GLU A 7 41.23 7.55 19.02
N PHE A 8 41.45 6.31 18.61
CA PHE A 8 40.44 5.26 18.54
C PHE A 8 40.72 4.21 19.59
N THR A 9 39.73 3.85 20.41
CA THR A 9 39.83 2.80 21.43
C THR A 9 38.70 1.79 21.31
N VAL A 10 38.99 0.48 21.35
CA VAL A 10 37.98 -0.59 21.29
C VAL A 10 38.36 -1.78 22.18
N LYS A 11 37.37 -2.39 22.84
CA LYS A 11 37.53 -3.63 23.60
C LYS A 11 37.30 -4.84 22.71
N CYS A 12 38.31 -5.70 22.59
CA CYS A 12 38.28 -6.91 21.76
C CYS A 12 39.17 -8.01 22.36
N SER A 13 38.58 -9.17 22.66
CA SER A 13 39.35 -10.35 23.05
C SER A 13 39.91 -11.07 21.82
N THR A 14 41.21 -11.36 21.80
CA THR A 14 41.91 -12.00 20.67
C THR A 14 42.56 -13.33 21.09
N LYS A 15 42.88 -14.20 20.12
CA LYS A 15 43.68 -15.42 20.37
C LYS A 15 45.19 -15.14 20.19
N PHE A 16 46.04 -15.99 20.77
CA PHE A 16 47.50 -15.85 20.63
C PHE A 16 47.94 -15.75 19.15
N GLY A 17 48.68 -14.69 18.83
CA GLY A 17 49.12 -14.36 17.46
C GLY A 17 48.14 -13.53 16.62
N GLU A 18 47.02 -13.10 17.20
CA GLU A 18 46.07 -12.16 16.58
C GLU A 18 46.26 -10.74 17.10
N ASN A 19 46.01 -9.74 16.24
CA ASN A 19 46.03 -8.31 16.58
C ASN A 19 44.73 -7.64 16.10
N VAL A 20 44.42 -6.47 16.64
CA VAL A 20 43.29 -5.65 16.17
C VAL A 20 43.80 -4.54 15.25
N GLY A 21 43.05 -4.23 14.21
CA GLY A 21 43.33 -3.12 13.31
C GLY A 21 42.08 -2.31 12.98
N ILE A 22 42.26 -1.10 12.45
CA ILE A 22 41.21 -0.20 11.98
C ILE A 22 41.43 0.11 10.50
N ILE A 23 40.34 0.20 9.74
CA ILE A 23 40.33 0.52 8.32
C ILE A 23 39.10 1.38 7.99
N GLY A 24 39.22 2.35 7.10
CA GLY A 24 38.14 3.31 6.85
C GLY A 24 38.26 4.10 5.56
N SER A 25 37.34 5.05 5.35
CA SER A 25 37.20 5.86 4.15
C SER A 25 38.32 6.89 3.97
N ASP A 26 38.91 7.37 5.08
CA ASP A 26 40.00 8.33 5.04
C ASP A 26 41.35 7.72 4.58
N ARG A 27 42.23 8.58 4.04
CA ARG A 27 43.58 8.18 3.62
C ARG A 27 44.42 7.63 4.77
N ALA A 28 44.34 8.20 5.96
CA ALA A 28 45.06 7.73 7.14
C ALA A 28 44.57 6.37 7.63
N LEU A 29 43.33 5.98 7.26
CA LEU A 29 42.72 4.69 7.56
C LEU A 29 42.70 3.73 6.36
N GLY A 30 43.47 4.03 5.30
CA GLY A 30 43.73 3.10 4.21
C GLY A 30 42.71 3.07 3.06
N ARG A 31 41.68 3.94 3.04
CA ARG A 31 40.63 4.01 2.00
C ARG A 31 40.00 2.66 1.68
N TRP A 32 39.64 1.89 2.71
CA TRP A 32 39.08 0.53 2.60
C TRP A 32 39.97 -0.49 1.86
N LYS A 33 41.26 -0.20 1.63
CA LYS A 33 42.21 -1.16 1.06
C LYS A 33 42.79 -2.07 2.15
N THR A 34 42.71 -3.38 1.96
CA THR A 34 43.09 -4.39 2.97
C THR A 34 44.57 -4.38 3.37
N ASN A 35 45.44 -3.75 2.58
CA ASN A 35 46.86 -3.53 2.90
C ASN A 35 47.14 -2.19 3.61
N GLY A 36 46.12 -1.35 3.79
CA GLY A 36 46.18 -0.06 4.48
C GLY A 36 45.61 -0.09 5.90
N VAL A 37 45.44 -1.27 6.50
CA VAL A 37 44.93 -1.41 7.88
C VAL A 37 45.93 -0.83 8.87
N VAL A 38 45.48 0.06 9.74
CA VAL A 38 46.27 0.60 10.85
C VAL A 38 46.15 -0.35 12.03
N LYS A 39 47.27 -0.85 12.55
CA LYS A 39 47.28 -1.77 13.70
C LYS A 39 47.08 -0.99 15.00
N LEU A 40 46.24 -1.52 15.89
CA LEU A 40 46.06 -0.99 17.24
C LEU A 40 47.07 -1.63 18.18
N ASN A 41 47.38 -0.91 19.25
CA ASN A 41 48.28 -1.32 20.31
C ASN A 41 47.49 -1.73 21.56
N THR A 42 48.01 -2.70 22.31
CA THR A 42 47.54 -3.06 23.65
C THR A 42 48.74 -3.56 24.47
N ASN A 43 48.58 -3.70 25.78
CA ASN A 43 49.58 -4.28 26.68
C ASN A 43 48.88 -5.11 27.77
N GLU A 44 49.65 -5.79 28.62
CA GLU A 44 49.11 -6.72 29.62
C GLU A 44 48.17 -6.06 30.63
N SER A 45 48.37 -4.79 30.98
CA SER A 45 47.50 -4.04 31.89
C SER A 45 46.28 -3.39 31.20
N ALA A 46 46.33 -3.20 29.88
CA ALA A 46 45.24 -2.59 29.11
C ALA A 46 44.32 -3.61 28.41
N TYR A 47 44.77 -4.86 28.22
CA TYR A 47 43.97 -5.91 27.56
C TYR A 47 42.67 -6.20 28.35
N PRO A 48 41.49 -6.29 27.70
CA PRO A 48 41.25 -6.43 26.26
C PRO A 48 41.03 -5.12 25.48
N SER A 49 41.44 -3.97 26.00
CA SER A 49 41.34 -2.67 25.32
C SER A 49 42.50 -2.45 24.34
N TRP A 50 42.18 -1.98 23.14
CA TRP A 50 43.13 -1.69 22.06
C TRP A 50 42.96 -0.25 21.62
N SER A 51 44.05 0.45 21.33
CA SER A 51 43.97 1.83 20.82
C SER A 51 45.01 2.18 19.76
N CYS A 52 44.69 3.18 18.94
CA CYS A 52 45.64 3.82 18.04
C CYS A 52 45.34 5.31 17.87
N GLN A 53 46.37 6.09 17.56
CA GLN A 53 46.24 7.49 17.15
C GLN A 53 46.59 7.63 15.68
N VAL A 54 45.76 8.35 14.92
CA VAL A 54 45.96 8.66 13.50
C VAL A 54 45.70 10.14 13.25
N GLU A 55 46.34 10.69 12.23
CA GLU A 55 46.17 12.09 11.85
C GLU A 55 45.33 12.17 10.57
N ILE A 56 44.07 12.61 10.71
CA ILE A 56 43.10 12.70 9.62
C ILE A 56 43.21 14.07 8.95
N GLN A 57 43.22 14.08 7.61
CA GLN A 57 43.33 15.31 6.82
C GLN A 57 41.98 15.71 6.24
N GLY A 58 41.37 16.78 6.78
CA GLY A 58 40.10 17.33 6.32
C GLY A 58 39.05 17.37 7.43
N GLU A 59 37.94 18.04 7.15
CA GLU A 59 36.75 18.09 8.01
C GLU A 59 35.63 17.29 7.33
N GLY A 60 34.74 16.68 8.12
CA GLY A 60 33.62 15.89 7.63
C GLY A 60 33.52 14.50 8.26
N GLU A 61 32.54 13.72 7.81
CA GLU A 61 32.26 12.39 8.33
C GLU A 61 33.21 11.33 7.74
N VAL A 62 33.88 10.58 8.62
CA VAL A 62 34.78 9.49 8.26
C VAL A 62 34.18 8.17 8.71
N GLU A 63 34.00 7.24 7.77
CA GLU A 63 33.52 5.90 8.05
C GLU A 63 34.70 4.94 8.29
N TYR A 64 34.57 4.01 9.22
CA TYR A 64 35.60 3.01 9.52
C TYR A 64 35.04 1.74 10.17
N LYS A 65 35.88 0.71 10.27
CA LYS A 65 35.61 -0.56 10.96
C LYS A 65 36.85 -1.11 11.64
N TYR A 66 36.64 -1.87 12.71
CA TYR A 66 37.68 -2.71 13.28
C TYR A 66 37.78 -4.07 12.57
N VAL A 67 38.98 -4.65 12.59
CA VAL A 67 39.28 -5.97 12.02
C VAL A 67 40.21 -6.74 12.95
N ILE A 68 40.08 -8.07 12.97
CA ILE A 68 41.07 -8.96 13.60
C ILE A 68 42.05 -9.44 12.53
N LEU A 69 43.33 -9.23 12.79
CA LEU A 69 44.45 -9.59 11.94
C LEU A 69 45.16 -10.85 12.49
N LYS A 70 45.59 -11.75 11.61
CA LYS A 70 46.57 -12.79 11.93
C LYS A 70 47.79 -12.61 11.01
N GLY A 71 48.91 -12.19 11.57
CA GLY A 71 50.04 -11.66 10.78
C GLY A 71 49.67 -10.32 10.11
N ASN A 72 49.68 -10.27 8.77
CA ASN A 72 49.30 -9.10 7.96
C ASN A 72 48.00 -9.33 7.14
N ARG A 73 47.23 -10.40 7.42
CA ARG A 73 45.95 -10.68 6.74
C ARG A 73 44.77 -10.44 7.66
N ILE A 74 43.70 -9.85 7.12
CA ILE A 74 42.42 -9.71 7.80
C ILE A 74 41.77 -11.08 7.92
N LYS A 75 41.56 -11.52 9.17
CA LYS A 75 40.91 -12.78 9.50
C LYS A 75 39.40 -12.60 9.68
N LYS A 76 39.00 -11.50 10.31
CA LYS A 76 37.58 -11.22 10.63
C LYS A 76 37.32 -9.72 10.58
N TRP A 77 36.21 -9.33 9.98
CA TRP A 77 35.69 -7.97 10.02
C TRP A 77 34.74 -7.80 11.20
N GLU A 78 34.69 -6.60 11.75
CA GLU A 78 33.61 -6.17 12.62
C GLU A 78 32.33 -5.95 11.79
N LEU A 79 31.22 -6.61 12.18
CA LEU A 79 29.87 -6.57 11.59
C LEU A 79 29.80 -6.71 10.06
N GLU A 80 29.00 -7.63 9.53
CA GLU A 80 28.93 -7.82 8.07
C GLU A 80 28.15 -6.68 7.36
N GLY A 81 28.58 -6.30 6.14
CA GLY A 81 27.90 -5.32 5.28
C GLY A 81 28.27 -3.84 5.50
N ARG A 82 28.09 -3.00 4.46
CA ARG A 82 28.46 -1.55 4.47
C ARG A 82 27.57 -0.67 5.36
N LYS A 83 26.33 -1.09 5.63
CA LYS A 83 25.38 -0.35 6.50
C LYS A 83 25.78 -0.32 7.98
N ASN A 84 26.80 -1.07 8.37
CA ASN A 84 27.27 -1.21 9.75
C ASN A 84 28.68 -0.60 9.95
N ASN A 85 29.06 0.37 9.11
CA ASN A 85 30.29 1.13 9.31
C ASN A 85 30.13 2.05 10.52
N ARG A 86 31.18 2.18 11.34
CA ARG A 86 31.24 3.21 12.39
C ARG A 86 31.52 4.55 11.70
N THR A 87 30.94 5.64 12.20
CA THR A 87 31.19 6.97 11.64
C THR A 87 31.66 7.95 12.70
N ILE A 88 32.66 8.77 12.36
CA ILE A 88 33.17 9.85 13.21
C ILE A 88 33.16 11.16 12.44
N LEU A 89 32.54 12.18 13.03
CA LEU A 89 32.59 13.53 12.49
C LEU A 89 33.87 14.22 12.96
N ILE A 90 34.67 14.69 12.00
CA ILE A 90 35.92 15.39 12.26
C ILE A 90 35.67 16.89 12.03
N GLU A 91 35.69 17.67 13.12
CA GLU A 91 35.51 19.13 13.10
C GLU A 91 36.75 19.82 13.64
N ARG A 92 37.10 20.99 13.09
CA ARG A 92 38.30 21.73 13.48
C ARG A 92 37.94 22.78 14.53
N THR A 93 38.33 22.53 15.77
CA THR A 93 38.15 23.50 16.86
C THR A 93 39.34 24.47 16.92
N GLU A 94 39.12 25.72 17.37
CA GLU A 94 40.11 26.82 17.41
C GLU A 94 41.39 26.50 18.22
N ALA A 95 41.39 25.43 19.03
CA ALA A 95 42.48 25.02 19.91
C ALA A 95 43.38 23.88 19.37
N GLY A 96 43.30 23.51 18.09
CA GLY A 96 44.11 22.42 17.53
C GLY A 96 43.62 21.03 17.98
N GLY A 97 42.34 20.75 17.72
CA GLY A 97 41.59 19.63 18.28
C GLY A 97 42.23 18.24 18.12
N SER A 98 42.19 17.48 19.22
CA SER A 98 42.35 16.03 19.22
C SER A 98 40.98 15.42 19.51
N VAL A 99 40.51 14.49 18.68
CA VAL A 99 39.26 13.75 18.90
C VAL A 99 39.60 12.42 19.55
N VAL A 100 39.17 12.19 20.79
CA VAL A 100 39.34 10.90 21.48
C VAL A 100 38.00 10.18 21.47
N ARG A 101 37.98 8.94 20.98
CA ARG A 101 36.77 8.13 20.86
C ARG A 101 36.96 6.75 21.49
N ASP A 102 36.16 6.47 22.51
CA ASP A 102 35.93 5.11 23.01
C ASP A 102 34.77 4.51 22.23
N ASP A 103 35.11 3.54 21.38
CA ASP A 103 34.18 2.88 20.47
C ASP A 103 33.52 1.63 21.09
N GLY A 104 33.73 1.38 22.38
CA GLY A 104 33.06 0.30 23.11
C GLY A 104 33.62 -1.08 22.75
N GLU A 105 32.76 -2.02 22.37
CA GLU A 105 33.15 -3.42 22.09
C GLU A 105 33.15 -3.76 20.60
N PHE A 106 34.08 -4.62 20.20
CA PHE A 106 34.15 -5.17 18.84
C PHE A 106 32.86 -5.95 18.49
N ASN A 107 32.17 -5.55 17.42
CA ASN A 107 30.82 -5.94 16.98
C ASN A 107 29.64 -5.28 17.70
N LYS A 108 29.81 -4.11 18.35
CA LYS A 108 28.71 -3.30 18.87
C LYS A 108 28.90 -1.84 18.45
N LEU A 109 27.92 -1.23 17.78
CA LEU A 109 28.05 0.15 17.32
C LEU A 109 27.85 1.13 18.51
N PRO A 110 28.48 2.31 18.51
CA PRO A 110 28.35 3.27 19.62
C PRO A 110 26.93 3.84 19.77
N SER A 111 26.09 3.75 18.73
CA SER A 111 24.65 4.03 18.83
C SER A 111 23.90 3.11 19.79
N ASP A 112 24.52 1.99 20.20
CA ASP A 112 24.02 1.04 21.19
C ASP A 112 24.51 1.36 22.62
N LEU A 113 25.28 2.45 22.81
CA LEU A 113 25.91 2.86 24.07
C LEU A 113 25.83 4.39 24.30
N VAL A 114 24.63 4.96 24.48
CA VAL A 114 24.51 6.32 25.04
C VAL A 114 23.37 6.42 26.04
N HIS A 115 23.72 6.48 27.33
CA HIS A 115 23.27 7.52 28.27
C HIS A 115 24.07 7.43 29.58
N GLN A 116 25.13 8.23 29.71
CA GLN A 116 25.54 8.81 30.99
C GLN A 116 25.78 10.31 30.78
N PRO A 117 25.07 11.21 31.47
CA PRO A 117 25.31 12.64 31.37
C PRO A 117 26.58 13.05 32.14
N ALA A 118 27.39 13.91 31.52
CA ALA A 118 28.52 14.56 32.17
C ALA A 118 28.04 15.55 33.25
N ALA A 119 28.74 15.53 34.38
CA ALA A 119 28.45 16.32 35.58
C ALA A 119 28.58 17.83 35.33
N VAL A 120 27.52 18.57 35.71
CA VAL A 120 27.58 20.01 35.97
C VAL A 120 27.86 20.18 37.46
N SER A 121 28.84 21.02 37.77
CA SER A 121 29.23 21.43 39.11
C SER A 121 28.14 22.26 39.78
N GLU A 122 27.56 21.79 40.87
CA GLU A 122 26.86 22.63 41.84
C GLU A 122 27.14 22.22 43.28
N GLU A 123 27.18 23.24 44.12
CA GLU A 123 27.66 23.26 45.48
C GLU A 123 26.83 22.40 46.44
N ARG A 124 27.53 21.93 47.48
CA ARG A 124 27.03 21.15 48.61
C ARG A 124 25.81 21.81 49.27
N THR A 125 24.69 21.09 49.36
CA THR A 125 23.89 21.04 50.61
C THR A 125 23.26 19.64 50.80
N ASN A 126 23.34 19.15 52.04
CA ASN A 126 22.97 17.80 52.47
C ASN A 126 21.46 17.55 52.48
N GLY A 127 21.05 16.32 52.13
CA GLY A 127 19.73 15.77 52.52
C GLY A 127 19.38 14.46 51.83
N ASN A 128 19.40 13.36 52.59
CA ASN A 128 19.03 11.97 52.22
C ASN A 128 17.76 11.84 51.35
N VAL A 129 17.69 10.82 50.47
CA VAL A 129 16.68 9.73 50.48
C VAL A 129 16.81 8.77 49.27
N SER A 130 16.82 7.46 49.60
CA SER A 130 16.50 6.22 48.85
C SER A 130 16.92 5.97 47.38
N VAL A 131 17.57 4.82 47.20
CA VAL A 131 17.96 4.13 45.96
C VAL A 131 16.73 3.64 45.15
N GLY A 132 16.73 3.86 43.83
CA GLY A 132 15.73 3.37 42.87
C GLY A 132 16.37 2.89 41.56
N ASP A 133 15.73 1.88 40.97
CA ASP A 133 16.12 0.96 39.89
C ASP A 133 16.06 1.60 38.47
N ASP A 134 17.18 1.62 37.73
CA ASP A 134 17.27 2.23 36.38
C ASP A 134 16.95 1.22 35.26
N ARG A 135 15.67 1.15 34.87
CA ARG A 135 15.25 0.67 33.53
C ARG A 135 15.01 1.89 32.64
N GLN A 136 15.71 1.99 31.51
CA GLN A 136 15.51 3.06 30.51
C GLN A 136 14.04 3.09 30.04
N GLN A 137 13.34 4.19 30.37
CA GLN A 137 11.94 4.43 30.03
C GLN A 137 11.82 4.93 28.59
N VAL A 138 10.93 4.28 27.83
CA VAL A 138 10.35 4.79 26.58
C VAL A 138 9.71 6.16 26.85
N ALA A 139 9.80 7.11 25.90
CA ALA A 139 9.00 8.33 25.96
C ALA A 139 7.52 7.94 26.20
N ARG A 140 6.96 8.33 27.34
CA ARG A 140 5.62 7.89 27.77
C ARG A 140 4.58 8.40 26.78
N PHE A 141 4.16 7.56 25.85
CA PHE A 141 2.95 7.77 25.08
C PHE A 141 1.78 7.77 26.06
N SER A 142 1.11 8.92 26.21
CA SER A 142 -0.10 9.05 27.00
C SER A 142 -1.27 9.08 26.03
N PRO A 143 -2.12 8.03 25.99
CA PRO A 143 -3.29 8.03 25.09
C PRO A 143 -4.22 9.20 25.41
N SER A 144 -4.94 9.70 24.41
CA SER A 144 -5.96 10.74 24.63
C SER A 144 -7.00 10.25 25.65
N GLU A 145 -7.36 11.11 26.60
CA GLU A 145 -8.34 10.78 27.63
C GLU A 145 -9.67 10.36 26.99
N GLY A 146 -10.18 9.17 27.36
CA GLY A 146 -11.44 8.63 26.84
C GLY A 146 -11.31 7.79 25.56
N SER A 147 -10.10 7.65 24.99
CA SER A 147 -9.86 6.71 23.88
C SER A 147 -9.92 5.24 24.33
N PHE A 148 -10.23 4.32 23.41
CA PHE A 148 -10.20 2.87 23.66
C PHE A 148 -8.90 2.41 24.33
N LEU A 149 -7.76 2.95 23.88
CA LEU A 149 -6.44 2.62 24.40
C LEU A 149 -6.23 3.11 25.84
N SER A 150 -6.76 4.29 26.20
CA SER A 150 -6.74 4.75 27.59
C SER A 150 -7.53 3.82 28.53
N HIS A 151 -8.67 3.31 28.06
CA HIS A 151 -9.45 2.31 28.78
C HIS A 151 -8.72 0.96 28.88
N LEU A 152 -8.13 0.48 27.78
CA LEU A 152 -7.35 -0.76 27.75
C LEU A 152 -6.14 -0.72 28.70
N GLN A 153 -5.43 0.42 28.77
CA GLN A 153 -4.29 0.61 29.67
C GLN A 153 -4.73 0.69 31.14
N LYS A 154 -5.76 1.50 31.43
CA LYS A 154 -6.33 1.63 32.78
C LYS A 154 -6.79 0.27 33.29
N GLU A 155 -7.56 -0.45 32.48
CA GLU A 155 -8.05 -1.76 32.87
C GLU A 155 -6.89 -2.74 33.06
N SER A 156 -5.97 -2.86 32.11
CA SER A 156 -4.85 -3.80 32.20
C SER A 156 -3.87 -3.52 33.35
N SER A 157 -3.79 -2.28 33.83
CA SER A 157 -3.03 -1.94 35.05
C SER A 157 -3.66 -2.52 36.32
N THR A 158 -4.99 -2.68 36.33
CA THR A 158 -5.80 -3.25 37.42
C THR A 158 -6.09 -4.75 37.24
N SER A 159 -6.08 -5.22 35.99
CA SER A 159 -6.44 -6.56 35.53
C SER A 159 -5.19 -7.28 35.01
N ARG A 160 -4.31 -7.66 35.94
CA ARG A 160 -2.99 -8.22 35.61
C ARG A 160 -2.97 -9.73 35.30
N SER A 161 -4.00 -10.47 35.71
CA SER A 161 -4.13 -11.90 35.40
C SER A 161 -4.65 -12.14 33.98
N TRP A 162 -4.24 -13.25 33.38
CA TRP A 162 -4.67 -13.61 32.03
C TRP A 162 -6.20 -13.73 31.92
N ARG A 163 -6.85 -14.35 32.92
CA ARG A 163 -8.32 -14.43 33.01
C ARG A 163 -8.99 -13.06 32.95
N LYS A 164 -8.52 -12.08 33.72
CA LYS A 164 -9.16 -10.75 33.75
C LYS A 164 -8.97 -10.03 32.43
N ARG A 165 -7.82 -10.19 31.77
CA ARG A 165 -7.58 -9.68 30.43
C ARG A 165 -8.55 -10.29 29.41
N LEU A 166 -8.74 -11.61 29.42
CA LEU A 166 -9.75 -12.28 28.59
C LEU A 166 -11.17 -11.79 28.91
N SER A 167 -11.51 -11.67 30.20
CA SER A 167 -12.81 -11.14 30.63
C SER A 167 -13.07 -9.71 30.16
N TYR A 168 -12.03 -8.88 30.08
CA TYR A 168 -12.13 -7.54 29.53
C TYR A 168 -12.38 -7.57 28.01
N ILE A 169 -11.62 -8.39 27.26
CA ILE A 169 -11.89 -8.59 25.83
C ILE A 169 -13.32 -9.08 25.59
N ARG A 170 -13.80 -10.04 26.38
CA ARG A 170 -15.20 -10.48 26.33
C ARG A 170 -16.16 -9.32 26.56
N ALA A 171 -15.93 -8.53 27.62
CA ALA A 171 -16.79 -7.40 27.95
C ALA A 171 -16.83 -6.35 26.82
N LEU A 172 -15.69 -6.03 26.20
CA LEU A 172 -15.63 -5.14 25.03
C LEU A 172 -16.51 -5.63 23.88
N LEU A 173 -16.50 -6.93 23.61
CA LEU A 173 -17.21 -7.50 22.47
C LEU A 173 -18.70 -7.75 22.72
N SER A 174 -19.13 -7.89 23.98
CA SER A 174 -20.46 -8.44 24.30
C SER A 174 -21.23 -7.75 25.43
N ASP A 175 -20.61 -6.88 26.23
CA ASP A 175 -21.26 -6.24 27.38
C ASP A 175 -21.66 -4.79 27.05
N PRO A 176 -22.98 -4.48 26.97
CA PRO A 176 -23.50 -3.13 26.74
C PRO A 176 -23.17 -2.07 27.81
N ASN A 177 -22.56 -2.49 28.92
CA ASN A 177 -22.16 -1.59 30.01
C ASN A 177 -20.64 -1.49 30.15
N CYS A 178 -19.87 -1.98 29.17
CA CYS A 178 -18.42 -1.91 29.23
C CYS A 178 -17.96 -0.44 29.24
N ALA A 179 -17.05 -0.07 30.14
CA ALA A 179 -16.64 1.34 30.30
C ALA A 179 -16.03 1.96 29.02
N ALA A 180 -15.55 1.12 28.10
CA ALA A 180 -14.96 1.53 26.83
C ALA A 180 -15.95 1.46 25.64
N GLN A 181 -17.22 1.16 25.86
CA GLN A 181 -18.21 0.92 24.79
C GLN A 181 -18.36 2.07 23.80
N ASN A 182 -18.32 3.31 24.29
CA ASN A 182 -18.46 4.49 23.43
C ASN A 182 -17.18 4.79 22.63
N ALA A 183 -16.08 4.09 22.93
CA ALA A 183 -14.77 4.30 22.33
C ALA A 183 -14.29 3.11 21.49
N PHE A 184 -14.99 1.96 21.51
CA PHE A 184 -14.66 0.73 20.79
C PHE A 184 -15.80 0.33 19.86
N ASP A 185 -15.51 0.20 18.57
CA ASP A 185 -16.42 -0.39 17.59
C ASP A 185 -15.96 -1.83 17.26
N PRO A 186 -16.75 -2.87 17.63
CA PRO A 186 -16.40 -4.26 17.34
C PRO A 186 -16.30 -4.58 15.83
N LYS A 187 -16.85 -3.74 14.95
CA LYS A 187 -16.75 -3.92 13.50
C LYS A 187 -15.56 -3.15 12.89
N SER A 188 -14.95 -2.23 13.63
CA SER A 188 -13.81 -1.44 13.18
C SER A 188 -12.55 -2.30 13.04
N LEU A 189 -11.88 -2.20 11.88
CA LEU A 189 -10.61 -2.90 11.64
C LEU A 189 -9.52 -2.41 12.60
N ASN A 190 -9.45 -1.11 12.87
CA ASN A 190 -8.42 -0.52 13.74
C ASN A 190 -8.56 -1.03 15.19
N ASP A 191 -9.78 -1.10 15.71
CA ASP A 191 -10.02 -1.57 17.07
C ASP A 191 -9.75 -3.07 17.20
N LEU A 192 -10.13 -3.87 16.19
CA LEU A 192 -9.78 -5.29 16.14
C LEU A 192 -8.26 -5.50 16.00
N ALA A 193 -7.55 -4.65 15.25
CA ALA A 193 -6.10 -4.70 15.13
C ALA A 193 -5.42 -4.45 16.48
N ILE A 194 -5.90 -3.49 17.28
CA ILE A 194 -5.44 -3.28 18.66
C ILE A 194 -5.64 -4.54 19.51
N VAL A 195 -6.80 -5.20 19.42
CA VAL A 195 -7.07 -6.45 20.15
C VAL A 195 -6.10 -7.56 19.72
N VAL A 196 -5.85 -7.72 18.42
CA VAL A 196 -4.89 -8.70 17.88
C VAL A 196 -3.49 -8.44 18.40
N VAL A 197 -2.99 -7.19 18.33
CA VAL A 197 -1.65 -6.82 18.82
C VAL A 197 -1.54 -7.09 20.31
N TYR A 198 -2.53 -6.66 21.08
CA TYR A 198 -2.57 -6.83 22.53
C TYR A 198 -2.50 -8.30 22.93
N LEU A 199 -3.40 -9.14 22.38
CA LEU A 199 -3.41 -10.58 22.66
C LEU A 199 -2.14 -11.28 22.16
N THR A 200 -1.55 -10.83 21.05
CA THR A 200 -0.28 -11.37 20.55
C THR A 200 0.87 -11.09 21.52
N PHE A 201 0.96 -9.86 22.06
CA PHE A 201 1.98 -9.54 23.06
C PHE A 201 1.74 -10.23 24.41
N VAL A 202 0.49 -10.45 24.80
CA VAL A 202 0.17 -11.28 25.97
C VAL A 202 0.60 -12.74 25.74
N SER A 203 0.24 -13.33 24.59
CA SER A 203 0.56 -14.71 24.24
C SER A 203 2.07 -14.97 24.09
N SER A 204 2.83 -14.00 23.60
CA SER A 204 4.29 -14.10 23.43
C SER A 204 5.09 -13.77 24.70
N GLY A 205 4.40 -13.43 25.80
CA GLY A 205 5.04 -13.06 27.07
C GLY A 205 5.66 -11.65 27.09
N GLN A 206 5.49 -10.86 26.03
CA GLN A 206 5.90 -9.46 25.98
C GLN A 206 5.11 -8.58 26.95
N ILE A 207 3.85 -8.94 27.22
CA ILE A 207 3.03 -8.38 28.30
C ILE A 207 2.81 -9.47 29.35
N ALA A 208 3.59 -9.42 30.44
CA ALA A 208 3.53 -10.41 31.52
C ALA A 208 2.13 -10.51 32.14
N CYS A 209 1.71 -11.72 32.48
CA CYS A 209 0.53 -11.99 33.31
C CYS A 209 0.97 -12.20 34.76
N GLU A 210 0.26 -11.58 35.72
CA GLU A 210 0.55 -11.70 37.16
C GLU A 210 -0.60 -12.36 37.91
N GLU A 211 -0.31 -12.95 39.08
CA GLU A 211 -1.35 -13.44 39.99
C GLU A 211 -2.19 -12.25 40.51
N ASP A 212 -3.51 -12.35 40.46
CA ASP A 212 -4.43 -11.29 40.90
C ASP A 212 -5.03 -11.55 42.31
N GLY A 213 -4.44 -12.47 43.07
CA GLY A 213 -4.88 -12.88 44.41
C GLY A 213 -6.14 -13.76 44.42
N SER A 214 -6.73 -14.04 43.26
CA SER A 214 -7.92 -14.88 43.13
C SER A 214 -7.54 -16.36 42.96
N HIS A 215 -8.37 -17.28 43.45
CA HIS A 215 -8.19 -18.73 43.25
C HIS A 215 -9.04 -19.24 42.08
N TYR A 216 -8.72 -18.81 40.85
CA TYR A 216 -9.45 -19.25 39.65
C TYR A 216 -8.69 -20.33 38.88
N ARG A 217 -9.32 -21.50 38.80
CA ARG A 217 -8.81 -22.63 38.00
C ARG A 217 -8.89 -22.35 36.49
N PRO A 218 -8.15 -23.11 35.66
CA PRO A 218 -8.14 -22.98 34.19
C PRO A 218 -9.53 -22.97 33.52
N ASN A 219 -10.54 -23.61 34.13
CA ASN A 219 -11.92 -23.62 33.61
C ASN A 219 -12.57 -22.25 33.48
N HIS A 220 -12.15 -21.27 34.28
CA HIS A 220 -12.63 -19.91 34.11
C HIS A 220 -12.07 -19.27 32.83
N HIS A 221 -10.82 -19.55 32.48
CA HIS A 221 -10.19 -19.04 31.25
C HIS A 221 -10.84 -19.68 30.02
N ALA A 222 -11.05 -21.00 30.05
CA ALA A 222 -11.79 -21.74 29.03
C ALA A 222 -13.19 -21.15 28.81
N ASN A 223 -13.93 -20.87 29.88
CA ASN A 223 -15.27 -20.28 29.77
C ASN A 223 -15.26 -18.84 29.22
N GLU A 224 -14.24 -18.04 29.53
CA GLU A 224 -14.11 -16.71 28.92
C GLU A 224 -13.75 -16.81 27.43
N ALA A 225 -12.86 -17.73 27.04
CA ALA A 225 -12.54 -18.00 25.63
C ALA A 225 -13.78 -18.39 24.82
N ARG A 226 -14.61 -19.30 25.34
CA ARG A 226 -15.86 -19.71 24.70
C ARG A 226 -16.77 -18.52 24.41
N LYS A 227 -16.96 -17.62 25.38
CA LYS A 227 -17.81 -16.43 25.22
C LYS A 227 -17.21 -15.40 24.27
N ILE A 228 -15.88 -15.23 24.26
CA ILE A 228 -15.20 -14.38 23.29
C ILE A 228 -15.46 -14.90 21.87
N GLU A 229 -15.28 -16.20 21.65
CA GLU A 229 -15.48 -16.85 20.36
C GLU A 229 -16.94 -16.75 19.88
N GLU A 230 -17.91 -16.93 20.78
CA GLU A 230 -19.33 -16.67 20.51
C GLU A 230 -19.54 -15.21 20.06
N ALA A 231 -18.98 -14.22 20.77
CA ALA A 231 -19.13 -12.81 20.41
C ALA A 231 -18.46 -12.47 19.05
N LEU A 232 -17.25 -12.98 18.80
CA LEU A 232 -16.54 -12.80 17.53
C LEU A 232 -17.33 -13.35 16.34
N SER A 233 -18.02 -14.48 16.51
CA SER A 233 -18.84 -15.07 15.44
C SER A 233 -20.01 -14.17 15.01
N GLN A 234 -20.56 -13.37 15.93
CA GLN A 234 -21.71 -12.49 15.66
C GLN A 234 -21.33 -11.20 14.93
N ILE A 235 -20.07 -10.79 15.01
CA ILE A 235 -19.56 -9.53 14.41
C ILE A 235 -18.74 -9.75 13.14
N SER A 236 -18.39 -11.01 12.84
CA SER A 236 -17.60 -11.39 11.69
C SER A 236 -18.33 -11.10 10.37
N ASN A 237 -17.62 -10.51 9.43
CA ASN A 237 -18.08 -10.20 8.07
C ASN A 237 -16.90 -10.22 7.10
N ASP A 238 -17.16 -10.03 5.80
CA ASP A 238 -16.14 -10.11 4.75
C ASP A 238 -14.97 -9.12 4.91
N GLN A 239 -15.17 -8.00 5.61
CA GLN A 239 -14.13 -7.00 5.81
C GLN A 239 -13.19 -7.35 6.98
N ASN A 240 -13.71 -7.93 8.06
CA ASN A 240 -12.97 -8.14 9.31
C ASN A 240 -12.64 -9.61 9.62
N ALA A 241 -13.16 -10.57 8.85
CA ALA A 241 -12.99 -12.00 9.10
C ALA A 241 -11.51 -12.42 9.21
N TYR A 242 -10.63 -11.87 8.37
CA TYR A 242 -9.20 -12.21 8.40
C TYR A 242 -8.48 -11.75 9.68
N LEU A 243 -8.93 -10.65 10.32
CA LEU A 243 -8.40 -10.18 11.61
C LEU A 243 -8.95 -11.03 12.75
N ILE A 244 -10.26 -11.29 12.75
CA ILE A 244 -10.90 -12.16 13.75
C ILE A 244 -10.24 -13.54 13.75
N ARG A 245 -9.89 -14.06 12.57
CA ARG A 245 -9.18 -15.32 12.41
C ARG A 245 -7.82 -15.37 13.14
N LYS A 246 -7.15 -14.23 13.32
CA LYS A 246 -5.90 -14.12 14.09
C LYS A 246 -6.12 -14.18 15.60
N ILE A 247 -7.34 -13.91 16.08
CA ILE A 247 -7.67 -13.93 17.52
C ILE A 247 -7.85 -15.37 18.02
N TYR A 248 -8.48 -16.26 17.25
CA TYR A 248 -8.82 -17.62 17.74
C TYR A 248 -7.63 -18.42 18.30
N PRO A 249 -6.45 -18.45 17.66
CA PRO A 249 -5.30 -19.19 18.18
C PRO A 249 -4.71 -18.60 19.48
N LEU A 250 -5.08 -17.37 19.85
CA LEU A 250 -4.60 -16.67 21.04
C LEU A 250 -5.48 -16.95 22.27
N LEU A 251 -6.60 -17.64 22.09
CA LEU A 251 -7.52 -18.03 23.16
C LEU A 251 -7.22 -19.44 23.68
N PRO A 252 -7.45 -19.74 24.97
CA PRO A 252 -7.35 -21.10 25.48
C PRO A 252 -8.41 -22.03 24.90
N SER A 253 -8.11 -23.32 24.95
CA SER A 253 -9.07 -24.37 24.64
C SER A 253 -10.18 -24.40 25.68
N TYR A 254 -11.40 -24.63 25.19
CA TYR A 254 -12.57 -24.85 26.04
C TYR A 254 -13.19 -26.24 25.86
N ARG A 255 -12.33 -27.23 25.61
CA ARG A 255 -12.70 -28.65 25.70
C ARG A 255 -13.43 -28.95 27.01
N SER A 256 -14.33 -29.92 26.98
CA SER A 256 -15.08 -30.39 28.15
C SER A 256 -14.18 -30.70 29.36
N GLU A 257 -12.98 -31.23 29.11
CA GLU A 257 -11.95 -31.52 30.11
C GLU A 257 -11.41 -30.26 30.81
N PHE A 258 -11.30 -29.15 30.08
CA PHE A 258 -10.81 -27.87 30.61
C PHE A 258 -11.93 -27.02 31.21
N THR A 259 -13.18 -27.22 30.81
CA THR A 259 -14.35 -26.53 31.39
C THR A 259 -14.89 -27.21 32.66
N ALA A 260 -14.42 -28.43 32.96
CA ALA A 260 -14.70 -29.14 34.21
C ALA A 260 -14.32 -28.32 35.46
N SER A 261 -14.90 -28.64 36.62
CA SER A 261 -14.65 -27.90 37.86
C SER A 261 -13.21 -28.01 38.38
N VAL A 262 -12.50 -29.08 38.02
CA VAL A 262 -11.12 -29.35 38.45
C VAL A 262 -10.27 -29.84 37.26
N PRO A 263 -9.85 -28.94 36.36
CA PRO A 263 -9.00 -29.31 35.22
C PRO A 263 -7.52 -29.39 35.62
N LEU A 264 -6.70 -30.02 34.76
CA LEU A 264 -5.23 -30.13 34.90
C LEU A 264 -4.77 -30.69 36.26
N THR A 265 -5.44 -31.71 36.80
CA THR A 265 -5.10 -32.28 38.13
C THR A 265 -3.78 -33.04 38.16
N ARG A 266 -3.25 -33.48 37.02
CA ARG A 266 -2.04 -34.31 36.94
C ARG A 266 -0.82 -33.64 37.58
N ILE A 267 -0.68 -32.33 37.44
CA ILE A 267 0.44 -31.58 38.05
C ILE A 267 0.45 -31.67 39.57
N ARG A 268 -0.73 -31.78 40.21
CA ARG A 268 -0.83 -32.04 41.64
C ARG A 268 -0.24 -33.41 41.96
N ASP A 269 -0.61 -34.44 41.22
CA ASP A 269 -0.18 -35.80 41.51
C ASP A 269 1.34 -35.97 41.27
N ILE A 270 1.87 -35.34 40.21
CA ILE A 270 3.31 -35.21 39.94
C ILE A 270 4.03 -34.54 41.13
N ALA A 271 3.51 -33.42 41.62
CA ALA A 271 4.10 -32.68 42.74
C ALA A 271 4.04 -33.42 44.09
N HIS A 272 3.30 -34.53 44.21
CA HIS A 272 3.24 -35.35 45.43
C HIS A 272 4.09 -36.63 45.35
N ARG A 273 4.71 -36.92 44.20
CA ARG A 273 5.56 -38.09 44.02
C ARG A 273 6.72 -38.17 45.03
N ASN A 274 7.12 -39.41 45.34
CA ASN A 274 8.20 -39.71 46.30
C ASN A 274 9.53 -40.04 45.60
N ASP A 275 9.51 -40.25 44.29
CA ASP A 275 10.66 -40.64 43.46
C ASP A 275 11.37 -39.46 42.76
N ILE A 276 11.12 -38.23 43.23
CA ILE A 276 11.78 -37.00 42.73
C ILE A 276 12.47 -36.23 43.88
N PRO A 277 13.60 -35.53 43.62
CA PRO A 277 14.29 -34.72 44.63
C PRO A 277 13.37 -33.68 45.28
N HIS A 278 13.60 -33.41 46.57
CA HIS A 278 12.77 -32.45 47.32
C HIS A 278 12.77 -31.05 46.70
N GLU A 279 13.92 -30.58 46.21
CA GLU A 279 14.05 -29.27 45.56
C GLU A 279 13.18 -29.16 44.31
N LEU A 280 13.25 -30.16 43.42
CA LEU A 280 12.42 -30.23 42.22
C LEU A 280 10.92 -30.31 42.56
N LYS A 281 10.58 -31.04 43.62
CA LYS A 281 9.21 -31.15 44.13
C LYS A 281 8.66 -29.79 44.57
N GLN A 282 9.46 -29.00 45.30
CA GLN A 282 9.08 -27.65 45.71
C GLN A 282 8.99 -26.71 44.52
N GLU A 283 9.93 -26.78 43.57
CA GLU A 283 9.90 -25.99 42.35
C GLU A 283 8.60 -26.24 41.57
N ILE A 284 8.29 -27.50 41.21
CA ILE A 284 7.05 -27.86 40.50
C ILE A 284 5.81 -27.36 41.25
N LYS A 285 5.80 -27.50 42.58
CA LYS A 285 4.68 -27.04 43.41
C LYS A 285 4.49 -25.53 43.34
N HIS A 286 5.57 -24.76 43.43
CA HIS A 286 5.51 -23.31 43.54
C HIS A 286 5.47 -22.59 42.19
N THR A 287 6.16 -23.09 41.16
CA THR A 287 6.24 -22.43 39.85
C THR A 287 5.14 -22.87 38.88
N LEU A 288 4.59 -24.08 39.05
CA LEU A 288 3.54 -24.62 38.16
C LEU A 288 2.23 -24.90 38.90
N GLN A 289 2.22 -25.83 39.86
CA GLN A 289 0.97 -26.32 40.45
C GLN A 289 0.16 -25.19 41.12
N ASN A 290 0.78 -24.43 42.02
CA ASN A 290 0.09 -23.37 42.75
C ASN A 290 -0.34 -22.25 41.80
N LYS A 291 0.51 -21.93 40.82
CA LYS A 291 0.28 -20.87 39.85
C LYS A 291 -0.89 -21.21 38.93
N LEU A 292 -0.89 -22.38 38.29
CA LEU A 292 -1.98 -22.84 37.41
C LEU A 292 -3.34 -22.92 38.12
N HIS A 293 -3.36 -23.27 39.41
CA HIS A 293 -4.59 -23.29 40.21
C HIS A 293 -5.08 -21.92 40.70
N ARG A 294 -4.27 -20.87 40.54
CA ARG A 294 -4.61 -19.48 40.92
C ARG A 294 -4.89 -18.63 39.69
N SER A 295 -3.97 -18.63 38.74
CA SER A 295 -4.02 -17.90 37.48
C SER A 295 -3.07 -18.56 36.48
N ALA A 296 -3.62 -19.37 35.57
CA ALA A 296 -2.86 -19.87 34.44
C ALA A 296 -2.47 -18.70 33.51
N GLY A 297 -1.29 -18.78 32.89
CA GLY A 297 -0.82 -17.79 31.92
C GLY A 297 0.05 -18.44 30.85
N PRO A 298 0.16 -17.84 29.64
CA PRO A 298 0.97 -18.38 28.54
C PRO A 298 2.41 -18.72 28.94
N GLU A 299 2.99 -18.00 29.90
CA GLU A 299 4.34 -18.26 30.43
C GLU A 299 4.49 -19.61 31.16
N ASP A 300 3.38 -20.25 31.57
CA ASP A 300 3.39 -21.56 32.20
C ASP A 300 3.79 -22.66 31.21
N LEU A 301 3.49 -22.47 29.92
CA LEU A 301 3.89 -23.39 28.86
C LEU A 301 5.42 -23.41 28.71
N VAL A 302 6.04 -22.22 28.65
CA VAL A 302 7.50 -22.04 28.58
C VAL A 302 8.17 -22.60 29.83
N THR A 303 7.59 -22.33 31.00
CA THR A 303 8.11 -22.86 32.29
C THR A 303 8.09 -24.38 32.30
N THR A 304 6.99 -24.99 31.84
CA THR A 304 6.84 -26.45 31.77
C THR A 304 7.79 -27.08 30.75
N GLU A 305 7.97 -26.45 29.59
CA GLU A 305 8.89 -26.91 28.55
C GLU A 305 10.35 -26.91 29.03
N ASN A 306 10.79 -25.83 29.69
CA ASN A 306 12.12 -25.74 30.28
C ASN A 306 12.37 -26.82 31.33
N LEU A 307 11.37 -27.10 32.17
CA LEU A 307 11.43 -28.18 33.15
C LEU A 307 11.50 -29.55 32.46
N LEU A 308 10.70 -29.78 31.42
CA LEU A 308 10.71 -31.02 30.65
C LEU A 308 12.10 -31.26 30.04
N ASN A 309 12.66 -30.26 29.35
CA ASN A 309 13.99 -30.32 28.76
C ASN A 309 15.07 -30.65 29.79
N ARG A 310 14.97 -30.09 31.00
CA ARG A 310 15.90 -30.35 32.11
C ARG A 310 15.80 -31.78 32.63
N ILE A 311 14.59 -32.33 32.76
CA ILE A 311 14.40 -33.71 33.26
C ILE A 311 14.64 -34.78 32.19
N THR A 312 14.62 -34.42 30.90
CA THR A 312 14.96 -35.31 29.77
C THR A 312 16.37 -35.12 29.23
N ALA A 313 17.18 -34.24 29.83
CA ALA A 313 18.54 -33.97 29.38
C ALA A 313 19.44 -35.23 29.45
N PRO A 314 20.40 -35.40 28.52
CA PRO A 314 21.34 -36.52 28.59
C PRO A 314 22.07 -36.57 29.94
N GLY A 315 21.96 -37.69 30.65
CA GLY A 315 22.56 -37.89 31.98
C GLY A 315 21.65 -37.52 33.16
N ALA A 316 20.43 -37.04 32.92
CA ALA A 316 19.44 -36.82 33.97
C ALA A 316 18.97 -38.17 34.57
N GLN A 317 19.05 -38.32 35.89
CA GLN A 317 18.72 -39.56 36.60
C GLN A 317 17.31 -39.49 37.22
N TYR A 318 16.27 -39.35 36.39
CA TYR A 318 14.87 -39.37 36.83
C TYR A 318 14.16 -40.67 36.43
N SER A 319 13.12 -41.06 37.18
CA SER A 319 12.37 -42.29 36.88
C SER A 319 11.59 -42.15 35.56
N GLY A 320 11.55 -43.22 34.75
CA GLY A 320 10.80 -43.22 33.50
C GLY A 320 9.30 -42.94 33.71
N GLY A 321 8.73 -43.37 34.83
CA GLY A 321 7.34 -43.10 35.19
C GLY A 321 7.07 -41.63 35.54
N PHE A 322 8.00 -40.92 36.17
CA PHE A 322 7.87 -39.47 36.39
C PHE A 322 7.97 -38.70 35.07
N VAL A 323 8.98 -39.02 34.25
CA VAL A 323 9.19 -38.35 32.95
C VAL A 323 7.96 -38.54 32.05
N SER A 324 7.41 -39.75 31.99
CA SER A 324 6.21 -40.04 31.19
C SER A 324 4.98 -39.25 31.66
N GLU A 325 4.72 -39.20 32.97
CA GLU A 325 3.61 -38.40 33.51
C GLU A 325 3.80 -36.90 33.24
N PHE A 326 5.03 -36.40 33.35
CA PHE A 326 5.34 -34.99 33.05
C PHE A 326 5.18 -34.66 31.56
N GLN A 327 5.51 -35.58 30.66
CA GLN A 327 5.25 -35.45 29.22
C GLN A 327 3.75 -35.41 28.90
N ILE A 328 2.94 -36.23 29.57
CA ILE A 328 1.48 -36.20 29.42
C ILE A 328 0.93 -34.87 29.93
N PHE A 329 1.39 -34.40 31.10
CA PHE A 329 1.00 -33.09 31.63
C PHE A 329 1.37 -31.95 30.67
N TYR A 330 2.58 -31.98 30.09
CA TYR A 330 2.98 -30.98 29.10
C TYR A 330 2.07 -31.00 27.87
N ARG A 331 1.64 -32.18 27.41
CA ARG A 331 0.66 -32.31 26.32
C ARG A 331 -0.70 -31.72 26.70
N GLU A 332 -1.23 -32.04 27.89
CA GLU A 332 -2.48 -31.45 28.41
C GLU A 332 -2.39 -29.91 28.48
N LEU A 333 -1.23 -29.38 28.85
CA LEU A 333 -1.00 -27.93 28.89
C LEU A 333 -0.93 -27.32 27.49
N ARG A 334 -0.25 -27.97 26.54
CA ARG A 334 -0.26 -27.57 25.12
C ARG A 334 -1.68 -27.55 24.55
N GLU A 335 -2.48 -28.56 24.86
CA GLU A 335 -3.90 -28.61 24.47
C GLU A 335 -4.68 -27.44 25.08
N PHE A 336 -4.49 -27.14 26.36
CA PHE A 336 -5.16 -26.01 27.01
C PHE A 336 -4.83 -24.66 26.36
N PHE A 337 -3.59 -24.45 25.91
CA PHE A 337 -3.17 -23.22 25.21
C PHE A 337 -3.36 -23.28 23.68
N ASN A 338 -4.07 -24.28 23.14
CA ASN A 338 -4.23 -24.48 21.69
C ASN A 338 -2.89 -24.54 20.91
N ALA A 339 -1.84 -25.04 21.56
CA ALA A 339 -0.48 -25.14 21.04
C ALA A 339 -0.14 -26.55 20.50
N THR A 340 -1.15 -27.34 20.10
CA THR A 340 -0.99 -28.67 19.49
C THR A 340 -0.65 -28.59 18.01
N ASP A 341 0.05 -29.61 17.51
CA ASP A 341 0.49 -29.66 16.11
C ASP A 341 -0.61 -30.16 15.17
N LEU A 342 -0.52 -29.78 13.88
CA LEU A 342 -1.51 -30.11 12.85
C LEU A 342 -1.79 -31.63 12.75
N ASP A 343 -0.75 -32.46 12.83
CA ASP A 343 -0.89 -33.92 12.72
C ASP A 343 -1.67 -34.53 13.87
N GLU A 344 -1.52 -33.98 15.07
CA GLU A 344 -2.27 -34.45 16.25
C GLU A 344 -3.74 -34.09 16.11
N ASN A 345 -4.04 -32.83 15.74
CA ASN A 345 -5.41 -32.37 15.57
C ASN A 345 -6.14 -33.07 14.40
N LEU A 346 -5.46 -33.33 13.28
CA LEU A 346 -6.06 -34.08 12.16
C LEU A 346 -6.39 -35.53 12.54
N LYS A 347 -5.49 -36.21 13.26
CA LYS A 347 -5.76 -37.56 13.78
C LYS A 347 -6.91 -37.56 14.77
N GLU A 348 -7.02 -36.52 15.59
CA GLU A 348 -8.13 -36.38 16.53
C GLU A 348 -9.47 -36.20 15.79
N LEU A 349 -9.54 -35.35 14.77
CA LEU A 349 -10.74 -35.20 13.93
C LEU A 349 -11.15 -36.54 13.27
N MET A 350 -10.18 -37.32 12.78
CA MET A 350 -10.44 -38.67 12.27
C MET A 350 -10.99 -39.62 13.34
N GLN A 351 -10.48 -39.56 14.56
CA GLN A 351 -10.93 -40.45 15.63
C GLN A 351 -12.34 -40.11 16.10
N LYS A 352 -12.69 -38.81 16.11
CA LYS A 352 -13.97 -38.30 16.64
C LYS A 352 -15.10 -38.22 15.62
N GLU A 353 -14.85 -38.54 14.35
CA GLU A 353 -15.86 -38.38 13.29
C GLU A 353 -16.29 -36.94 12.98
N GLU A 354 -15.38 -35.97 13.21
CA GLU A 354 -15.61 -34.52 13.08
C GLU A 354 -14.95 -33.92 11.79
N PRO A 355 -15.49 -32.82 11.21
CA PRO A 355 -16.77 -32.20 11.55
C PRO A 355 -17.97 -33.03 11.03
N ARG A 356 -17.77 -33.86 10.00
CA ARG A 356 -18.80 -34.73 9.39
C ARG A 356 -18.17 -35.98 8.80
N LYS A 357 -18.94 -37.07 8.72
CA LYS A 357 -18.54 -38.32 8.06
C LYS A 357 -18.11 -38.16 6.61
N SER A 358 -18.70 -37.22 5.86
CA SER A 358 -18.35 -36.97 4.46
C SER A 358 -16.92 -36.44 4.29
N SER A 359 -16.40 -35.68 5.26
CA SER A 359 -15.06 -35.09 5.22
C SER A 359 -13.94 -36.12 5.44
N PHE A 360 -14.27 -37.34 5.88
CA PHE A 360 -13.32 -38.40 6.21
C PHE A 360 -12.43 -38.81 5.04
N ALA A 361 -13.05 -39.02 3.88
CA ALA A 361 -12.32 -39.47 2.71
C ALA A 361 -11.24 -38.46 2.32
N VAL A 362 -11.58 -37.17 2.36
CA VAL A 362 -10.70 -36.06 2.01
C VAL A 362 -9.60 -35.86 3.06
N LEU A 363 -9.95 -35.97 4.35
CA LEU A 363 -8.98 -35.88 5.45
C LEU A 363 -7.96 -37.03 5.37
N LYS A 364 -8.44 -38.25 5.18
CA LYS A 364 -7.60 -39.44 5.02
C LYS A 364 -6.68 -39.32 3.80
N GLU A 365 -7.24 -38.91 2.66
CA GLU A 365 -6.47 -38.68 1.43
C GLU A 365 -5.32 -37.69 1.66
N PHE A 366 -5.59 -36.55 2.31
CA PHE A 366 -4.56 -35.57 2.65
C PHE A 366 -3.45 -36.17 3.54
N LEU A 367 -3.81 -36.92 4.58
CA LEU A 367 -2.83 -37.55 5.48
C LEU A 367 -2.00 -38.63 4.78
N ASP A 368 -2.62 -39.42 3.91
CA ASP A 368 -1.94 -40.46 3.12
C ASP A 368 -0.92 -39.81 2.16
N LEU A 369 -1.31 -38.73 1.46
CA LEU A 369 -0.43 -37.98 0.56
C LEU A 369 0.70 -37.28 1.31
N LYS A 370 0.41 -36.67 2.46
CA LYS A 370 1.41 -36.04 3.32
C LYS A 370 2.45 -37.06 3.81
N SER A 371 2.00 -38.24 4.22
CA SER A 371 2.86 -39.33 4.70
C SER A 371 3.70 -39.95 3.58
N ALA A 372 3.15 -40.03 2.36
CA ALA A 372 3.86 -40.53 1.19
C ALA A 372 4.94 -39.58 0.65
N GLY A 373 4.98 -38.32 1.13
CA GLY A 373 5.98 -37.34 0.70
C GLY A 373 5.86 -36.97 -0.78
N VAL A 374 4.63 -36.94 -1.33
CA VAL A 374 4.39 -36.55 -2.72
C VAL A 374 4.77 -35.09 -2.98
N LYS A 375 4.81 -34.67 -4.25
CA LYS A 375 5.15 -33.29 -4.63
C LYS A 375 4.28 -32.27 -3.88
N ALA A 376 4.90 -31.16 -3.45
CA ALA A 376 4.24 -30.13 -2.65
C ALA A 376 2.94 -29.58 -3.27
N ILE A 377 2.89 -29.45 -4.61
CA ILE A 377 1.68 -28.99 -5.32
C ILE A 377 0.50 -29.96 -5.17
N VAL A 378 0.75 -31.27 -5.21
CA VAL A 378 -0.29 -32.31 -5.03
C VAL A 378 -0.78 -32.30 -3.58
N GLN A 379 0.11 -32.10 -2.62
CA GLN A 379 -0.28 -31.92 -1.22
C GLN A 379 -1.10 -30.65 -1.02
N LEU A 380 -0.77 -29.56 -1.72
CA LEU A 380 -1.48 -28.29 -1.62
C LEU A 380 -2.90 -28.40 -2.18
N GLU A 381 -3.10 -29.12 -3.28
CA GLU A 381 -4.43 -29.43 -3.82
C GLU A 381 -5.29 -30.20 -2.81
N ALA A 382 -4.77 -31.30 -2.26
CA ALA A 382 -5.46 -32.09 -1.26
C ALA A 382 -5.75 -31.29 0.02
N LEU A 383 -4.82 -30.42 0.42
CA LEU A 383 -5.00 -29.51 1.54
C LEU A 383 -6.15 -28.54 1.31
N LEU A 384 -6.22 -27.91 0.13
CA LEU A 384 -7.27 -26.96 -0.19
C LEU A 384 -8.63 -27.64 -0.35
N ASN A 385 -8.66 -28.87 -0.89
CA ASN A 385 -9.85 -29.72 -0.85
C ASN A 385 -10.35 -29.90 0.59
N LEU A 386 -9.44 -30.24 1.52
CA LEU A 386 -9.78 -30.40 2.93
C LEU A 386 -10.26 -29.08 3.56
N ARG A 387 -9.60 -27.96 3.28
CA ARG A 387 -10.02 -26.63 3.77
C ARG A 387 -11.41 -26.23 3.26
N ARG A 388 -11.74 -26.53 1.99
CA ARG A 388 -13.09 -26.31 1.44
C ARG A 388 -14.13 -27.12 2.20
N GLU A 389 -13.90 -28.41 2.38
CA GLU A 389 -14.81 -29.29 3.14
C GLU A 389 -14.99 -28.82 4.58
N ILE A 390 -13.91 -28.39 5.23
CA ILE A 390 -13.97 -27.81 6.58
C ILE A 390 -14.79 -26.52 6.57
N SER A 391 -14.55 -25.61 5.62
CA SER A 391 -15.29 -24.36 5.48
C SER A 391 -16.80 -24.59 5.32
N TYR A 392 -17.19 -25.53 4.44
CA TYR A 392 -18.59 -25.92 4.30
C TYR A 392 -19.17 -26.51 5.58
N ALA A 393 -18.43 -27.40 6.25
CA ALA A 393 -18.90 -28.02 7.47
C ALA A 393 -19.05 -27.01 8.63
N MET A 394 -18.18 -25.99 8.70
CA MET A 394 -18.23 -24.95 9.74
C MET A 394 -19.53 -24.14 9.71
N ASN A 395 -20.17 -23.97 8.55
CA ASN A 395 -21.45 -23.25 8.44
C ASN A 395 -22.60 -23.93 9.19
N ASP A 396 -22.46 -25.22 9.47
CA ASP A 396 -23.50 -26.05 10.07
C ASP A 396 -23.15 -26.53 11.49
N LEU A 397 -22.02 -26.07 12.04
CA LEU A 397 -21.63 -26.38 13.41
C LEU A 397 -22.21 -25.34 14.38
N GLU A 398 -22.68 -25.82 15.52
CA GLU A 398 -23.03 -24.93 16.65
C GLU A 398 -21.75 -24.42 17.35
N PRO A 399 -21.77 -23.21 17.92
CA PRO A 399 -20.69 -22.72 18.76
C PRO A 399 -20.37 -23.72 19.88
N GLY A 400 -19.11 -24.17 19.96
CA GLY A 400 -18.73 -25.24 20.87
C GLY A 400 -17.35 -25.82 20.60
N GLU A 401 -16.99 -26.87 21.35
CA GLU A 401 -15.66 -27.50 21.31
C GLU A 401 -15.30 -27.98 19.90
N VAL A 402 -16.26 -28.57 19.18
CA VAL A 402 -16.08 -29.08 17.81
C VAL A 402 -15.75 -27.93 16.86
N MET A 403 -16.51 -26.83 16.92
CA MET A 403 -16.23 -25.64 16.11
C MET A 403 -14.84 -25.08 16.38
N GLN A 404 -14.42 -24.98 17.66
CA GLN A 404 -13.07 -24.53 18.01
C GLN A 404 -12.00 -25.41 17.37
N ARG A 405 -12.13 -26.74 17.52
CA ARG A 405 -11.14 -27.71 17.02
C ARG A 405 -11.01 -27.63 15.50
N VAL A 406 -12.15 -27.65 14.80
CA VAL A 406 -12.23 -27.62 13.33
C VAL A 406 -11.65 -26.31 12.78
N ARG A 407 -11.97 -25.18 13.41
CA ARG A 407 -11.45 -23.85 13.06
C ARG A 407 -9.94 -23.74 13.25
N LEU A 408 -9.42 -24.22 14.38
CA LEU A 408 -7.98 -24.22 14.63
C LEU A 408 -7.24 -25.14 13.65
N VAL A 409 -7.83 -26.28 13.27
CA VAL A 409 -7.28 -27.14 12.20
C VAL A 409 -7.22 -26.38 10.88
N ASP A 410 -8.27 -25.66 10.48
CA ASP A 410 -8.23 -24.86 9.25
C ASP A 410 -7.14 -23.78 9.29
N ILE A 411 -6.94 -23.10 10.43
CA ILE A 411 -5.85 -22.13 10.63
C ILE A 411 -4.47 -22.81 10.54
N GLN A 412 -4.33 -24.02 11.06
CA GLN A 412 -3.09 -24.78 10.97
C GLN A 412 -2.83 -25.31 9.54
N LEU A 413 -3.88 -25.69 8.80
CA LEU A 413 -3.79 -26.05 7.39
C LEU A 413 -3.33 -24.87 6.55
N GLU A 414 -3.82 -23.67 6.83
CA GLU A 414 -3.31 -22.43 6.20
C GLU A 414 -1.81 -22.24 6.48
N LYS A 415 -1.36 -22.38 7.74
CA LYS A 415 0.07 -22.31 8.07
C LYS A 415 0.89 -23.39 7.34
N PHE A 416 0.34 -24.58 7.15
CA PHE A 416 1.02 -25.63 6.39
C PHE A 416 1.02 -25.35 4.87
N SER A 417 0.00 -24.68 4.34
CA SER A 417 -0.03 -24.23 2.94
C SER A 417 1.10 -23.25 2.63
N PHE A 418 1.49 -22.39 3.58
CA PHE A 418 2.68 -21.54 3.47
C PHE A 418 3.96 -22.38 3.28
N VAL A 419 4.12 -23.47 4.04
CA VAL A 419 5.28 -24.37 3.93
C VAL A 419 5.32 -25.04 2.55
N LEU A 420 4.16 -25.53 2.07
CA LEU A 420 4.06 -26.15 0.75
C LEU A 420 4.39 -25.15 -0.37
N LEU A 421 3.86 -23.93 -0.30
CA LEU A 421 4.15 -22.87 -1.27
C LEU A 421 5.60 -22.41 -1.23
N ALA A 422 6.22 -22.35 -0.06
CA ALA A 422 7.66 -22.11 0.07
C ALA A 422 8.47 -23.21 -0.64
N GLY A 423 8.06 -24.47 -0.50
CA GLY A 423 8.61 -25.60 -1.23
C GLY A 423 8.45 -25.46 -2.75
N ILE A 424 7.26 -25.07 -3.21
CA ILE A 424 6.97 -24.84 -4.64
C ILE A 424 7.85 -23.71 -5.21
N ASN A 425 7.97 -22.59 -4.51
CA ASN A 425 8.80 -21.45 -4.89
C ASN A 425 10.29 -21.80 -5.06
N ASN A 426 10.76 -22.87 -4.41
CA ASN A 426 12.15 -23.33 -4.50
C ASN A 426 12.35 -24.37 -5.61
N THR A 427 11.32 -24.67 -6.40
CA THR A 427 11.40 -25.58 -7.55
C THR A 427 11.33 -24.81 -8.86
N ASN A 428 11.99 -25.32 -9.89
CA ASN A 428 11.86 -24.76 -11.24
C ASN A 428 10.63 -25.38 -11.91
N LEU A 429 9.50 -24.66 -11.87
CA LEU A 429 8.23 -25.14 -12.41
C LEU A 429 8.07 -24.80 -13.89
N LYS A 430 7.30 -25.65 -14.59
CA LYS A 430 6.74 -25.29 -15.90
C LYS A 430 5.67 -24.21 -15.72
N TRP A 431 5.35 -23.53 -16.82
CA TRP A 431 4.39 -22.44 -16.84
C TRP A 431 3.01 -22.82 -16.30
N ALA A 432 2.40 -23.87 -16.87
CA ALA A 432 1.10 -24.37 -16.46
C ALA A 432 1.08 -24.78 -14.98
N THR A 433 2.17 -25.37 -14.50
CA THR A 433 2.30 -25.73 -13.08
C THR A 433 2.39 -24.50 -12.18
N THR A 434 3.01 -23.42 -12.67
CA THR A 434 3.10 -22.15 -11.92
C THR A 434 1.76 -21.44 -11.87
N LEU A 435 1.05 -21.33 -13.00
CA LEU A 435 -0.31 -20.77 -13.04
C LEU A 435 -1.28 -21.54 -12.15
N HIS A 436 -1.16 -22.87 -12.15
CA HIS A 436 -1.94 -23.74 -11.27
C HIS A 436 -1.59 -23.51 -9.79
N ALA A 437 -0.30 -23.45 -9.44
CA ALA A 437 0.13 -23.13 -8.09
C ALA A 437 -0.35 -21.73 -7.63
N MET A 438 -0.36 -20.74 -8.52
CA MET A 438 -0.93 -19.41 -8.27
C MET A 438 -2.43 -19.48 -7.99
N SER A 439 -3.18 -20.26 -8.78
CA SER A 439 -4.62 -20.47 -8.58
C SER A 439 -4.90 -21.11 -7.22
N LEU A 440 -4.14 -22.14 -6.84
CA LEU A 440 -4.26 -22.80 -5.53
C LEU A 440 -3.92 -21.84 -4.38
N ALA A 441 -2.84 -21.08 -4.50
CA ALA A 441 -2.44 -20.10 -3.48
C ALA A 441 -3.55 -19.06 -3.25
N LEU A 442 -4.11 -18.51 -4.34
CA LEU A 442 -5.16 -17.50 -4.28
C LEU A 442 -6.48 -18.05 -3.75
N GLU A 443 -6.82 -19.30 -4.08
CA GLU A 443 -7.95 -20.00 -3.44
C GLU A 443 -7.74 -20.13 -1.93
N GLY A 444 -6.54 -20.50 -1.49
CA GLY A 444 -6.18 -20.56 -0.07
C GLY A 444 -6.31 -19.21 0.64
N ILE A 445 -5.91 -18.12 -0.02
CA ILE A 445 -6.04 -16.74 0.46
C ILE A 445 -7.52 -16.34 0.59
N LYS A 446 -8.33 -16.65 -0.42
CA LYS A 446 -9.79 -16.42 -0.40
C LYS A 446 -10.46 -17.18 0.75
N LEU A 447 -10.11 -18.45 0.97
CA LEU A 447 -10.63 -19.25 2.09
C LEU A 447 -10.27 -18.67 3.46
N SER A 448 -9.18 -17.90 3.55
CA SER A 448 -8.78 -17.19 4.78
C SER A 448 -9.51 -15.86 4.99
N GLY A 449 -10.36 -15.44 4.05
CA GLY A 449 -11.13 -14.18 4.13
C GLY A 449 -10.32 -12.93 3.78
N VAL A 450 -9.16 -13.07 3.15
CA VAL A 450 -8.33 -11.92 2.74
C VAL A 450 -8.83 -11.40 1.39
N GLN A 451 -9.38 -10.18 1.39
CA GLN A 451 -9.85 -9.48 0.18
C GLN A 451 -10.64 -10.40 -0.77
N SER A 452 -11.63 -11.12 -0.20
CA SER A 452 -12.27 -12.30 -0.82
C SER A 452 -12.92 -12.02 -2.19
N VAL A 453 -13.42 -10.80 -2.40
CA VAL A 453 -14.03 -10.35 -3.66
C VAL A 453 -12.98 -10.25 -4.76
N GLU A 454 -11.90 -9.48 -4.56
CA GLU A 454 -10.82 -9.33 -5.54
C GLU A 454 -10.08 -10.66 -5.77
N ALA A 455 -9.76 -11.38 -4.68
CA ALA A 455 -9.15 -12.70 -4.78
C ALA A 455 -10.04 -13.68 -5.57
N GLY A 456 -11.36 -13.58 -5.42
CA GLY A 456 -12.34 -14.33 -6.19
C GLY A 456 -12.29 -14.02 -7.69
N SER A 457 -12.31 -12.74 -8.04
CA SER A 457 -12.27 -12.28 -9.44
C SER A 457 -10.97 -12.69 -10.15
N ILE A 458 -9.82 -12.50 -9.50
CA ILE A 458 -8.51 -12.92 -10.06
C ILE A 458 -8.45 -14.45 -10.18
N LEU A 459 -9.00 -15.20 -9.21
CA LEU A 459 -9.03 -16.67 -9.26
C LEU A 459 -9.86 -17.21 -10.42
N SER A 460 -11.05 -16.64 -10.67
CA SER A 460 -11.89 -17.01 -11.81
C SER A 460 -11.13 -16.86 -13.12
N GLU A 461 -10.34 -15.80 -13.25
CA GLU A 461 -9.51 -15.57 -14.42
C GLU A 461 -8.35 -16.57 -14.53
N LEU A 462 -7.54 -16.74 -13.48
CA LEU A 462 -6.37 -17.62 -13.51
C LEU A 462 -6.72 -19.05 -13.92
N LYS A 463 -7.93 -19.53 -13.58
CA LYS A 463 -8.45 -20.85 -14.01
C LYS A 463 -8.65 -20.98 -15.52
N LEU A 464 -8.79 -19.87 -16.24
CA LEU A 464 -8.98 -19.82 -17.70
C LEU A 464 -7.70 -19.46 -18.45
N VAL A 465 -6.64 -19.02 -17.77
CA VAL A 465 -5.36 -18.68 -18.40
C VAL A 465 -4.61 -19.95 -18.78
N SER A 466 -4.10 -20.01 -20.01
CA SER A 466 -3.27 -21.10 -20.52
C SER A 466 -1.88 -20.61 -20.91
N GLU A 467 -0.95 -21.54 -21.12
CA GLU A 467 0.39 -21.22 -21.67
C GLU A 467 0.34 -20.62 -23.08
N SER A 468 -0.77 -20.83 -23.81
CA SER A 468 -0.96 -20.33 -25.17
C SER A 468 -1.44 -18.88 -25.23
N ASP A 469 -1.76 -18.26 -24.09
CA ASP A 469 -2.22 -16.87 -24.00
C ASP A 469 -1.30 -16.06 -23.06
N PRO A 470 -0.07 -15.74 -23.51
CA PRO A 470 0.90 -15.03 -22.69
C PRO A 470 0.45 -13.60 -22.33
N LEU A 471 -0.34 -12.92 -23.17
CA LEU A 471 -0.85 -11.58 -22.83
C LEU A 471 -1.82 -11.64 -21.65
N ARG A 472 -2.73 -12.62 -21.62
CA ARG A 472 -3.63 -12.81 -20.48
C ARG A 472 -2.91 -13.29 -19.24
N ALA A 473 -1.90 -14.15 -19.39
CA ALA A 473 -1.04 -14.55 -18.28
C ALA A 473 -0.30 -13.37 -17.66
N LYS A 474 0.21 -12.43 -18.49
CA LYS A 474 0.86 -11.21 -18.02
C LYS A 474 -0.12 -10.35 -17.23
N ALA A 475 -1.27 -10.01 -17.81
CA ALA A 475 -2.28 -9.18 -17.15
C ALA A 475 -2.79 -9.78 -15.83
N SER A 476 -2.99 -11.10 -15.79
CA SER A 476 -3.37 -11.82 -14.56
C SER A 476 -2.26 -11.76 -13.50
N ALA A 477 -1.01 -11.94 -13.91
CA ALA A 477 0.13 -11.87 -12.99
C ALA A 477 0.35 -10.45 -12.45
N GLU A 478 0.15 -9.41 -13.25
CA GLU A 478 0.18 -8.01 -12.81
C GLU A 478 -0.88 -7.73 -11.74
N ARG A 479 -2.13 -8.21 -11.93
CA ARG A 479 -3.17 -8.14 -10.89
C ARG A 479 -2.74 -8.86 -9.61
N CYS A 480 -2.17 -10.06 -9.73
CA CYS A 480 -1.69 -10.83 -8.58
C CYS A 480 -0.58 -10.10 -7.80
N VAL A 481 0.35 -9.45 -8.51
CA VAL A 481 1.42 -8.64 -7.87
C VAL A 481 0.81 -7.45 -7.14
N ARG A 482 -0.09 -6.69 -7.79
CA ARG A 482 -0.78 -5.56 -7.16
C ARG A 482 -1.59 -5.98 -5.94
N PHE A 483 -2.35 -7.07 -6.04
CA PHE A 483 -3.08 -7.65 -4.91
C PHE A 483 -2.16 -7.88 -3.68
N CYS A 484 -0.95 -8.42 -3.91
CA CYS A 484 0.03 -8.65 -2.84
C CYS A 484 0.61 -7.33 -2.27
N ASP A 485 0.88 -6.36 -3.13
CA ASP A 485 1.39 -5.04 -2.73
C ASP A 485 0.34 -4.29 -1.89
N ASP A 486 -0.92 -4.29 -2.35
CA ASP A 486 -2.03 -3.64 -1.66
C ASP A 486 -2.33 -4.31 -0.32
N PHE A 487 -2.30 -5.65 -0.25
CA PHE A 487 -2.39 -6.37 1.03
C PHE A 487 -1.28 -5.97 2.00
N THR A 488 -0.03 -5.88 1.50
CA THR A 488 1.13 -5.50 2.33
C THR A 488 0.99 -4.08 2.85
N LYS A 489 0.58 -3.14 1.99
CA LYS A 489 0.36 -1.73 2.34
C LYS A 489 -0.77 -1.59 3.37
N GLN A 490 -1.94 -2.19 3.11
CA GLN A 490 -3.08 -2.15 4.02
C GLN A 490 -2.75 -2.77 5.38
N THR A 491 -2.01 -3.89 5.39
CA THR A 491 -1.56 -4.52 6.65
C THR A 491 -0.62 -3.60 7.42
N ALA A 492 0.33 -2.94 6.76
CA ALA A 492 1.23 -1.99 7.40
C ALA A 492 0.46 -0.80 7.98
N GLU A 493 -0.42 -0.17 7.20
CA GLU A 493 -1.24 0.97 7.63
C GLU A 493 -2.14 0.61 8.82
N LEU A 494 -2.76 -0.57 8.78
CA LEU A 494 -3.67 -1.04 9.83
C LEU A 494 -2.96 -1.30 11.18
N PHE A 495 -1.76 -1.89 11.14
CA PHE A 495 -1.05 -2.29 12.36
C PHE A 495 -0.04 -1.24 12.84
N GLU A 496 0.38 -0.29 12.01
CA GLU A 496 1.44 0.68 12.37
C GLU A 496 1.12 1.47 13.63
N GLU A 497 -0.06 2.08 13.69
CA GLU A 497 -0.48 2.83 14.87
C GLU A 497 -0.75 1.88 16.04
N SER A 498 -1.50 0.81 15.82
CA SER A 498 -1.87 -0.19 16.84
C SER A 498 -0.66 -0.76 17.58
N VAL A 499 0.39 -1.13 16.85
CA VAL A 499 1.63 -1.72 17.41
C VAL A 499 2.43 -0.70 18.21
N LYS A 500 2.59 0.53 17.68
CA LYS A 500 3.30 1.60 18.38
C LYS A 500 2.58 1.97 19.68
N VAL A 501 1.26 2.11 19.62
CA VAL A 501 0.48 2.55 20.77
C VAL A 501 0.40 1.45 21.85
N VAL A 502 0.07 0.21 21.49
CA VAL A 502 0.04 -0.89 22.46
C VAL A 502 1.44 -1.14 23.02
N GLY A 503 2.48 -1.13 22.16
CA GLY A 503 3.86 -1.32 22.58
C GLY A 503 4.33 -0.27 23.60
N GLY A 504 4.03 1.01 23.34
CA GLY A 504 4.32 2.11 24.26
C GLY A 504 3.52 2.04 25.56
N ALA A 505 2.21 1.75 25.48
CA ALA A 505 1.32 1.71 26.64
C ALA A 505 1.67 0.59 27.64
N PHE A 506 2.21 -0.53 27.15
CA PHE A 506 2.56 -1.71 27.94
C PHE A 506 4.07 -1.92 28.15
N ASN A 507 4.90 -0.97 27.70
CA ASN A 507 6.36 -1.06 27.82
C ASN A 507 6.93 -2.36 27.23
N VAL A 508 6.44 -2.74 26.05
CA VAL A 508 6.92 -3.89 25.27
C VAL A 508 8.32 -3.60 24.74
N GLU A 509 9.15 -4.64 24.58
CA GLU A 509 10.50 -4.51 24.03
C GLU A 509 10.46 -3.85 22.63
N GLN A 510 11.26 -2.81 22.41
CA GLN A 510 11.28 -2.05 21.15
C GLN A 510 11.55 -2.93 19.93
N ARG A 511 12.36 -3.97 20.10
CA ARG A 511 12.60 -4.95 19.04
C ARG A 511 11.31 -5.64 18.61
N ALA A 512 10.50 -6.11 19.55
CA ALA A 512 9.23 -6.77 19.27
C ALA A 512 8.24 -5.83 18.55
N VAL A 513 8.21 -4.55 18.94
CA VAL A 513 7.43 -3.51 18.26
C VAL A 513 7.91 -3.32 16.82
N SER A 514 9.23 -3.17 16.61
CA SER A 514 9.80 -2.87 15.29
C SER A 514 9.65 -3.99 14.25
N VAL A 515 9.63 -5.26 14.69
CA VAL A 515 9.57 -6.43 13.78
C VAL A 515 8.15 -6.96 13.58
N PHE A 516 7.17 -6.48 14.34
CA PHE A 516 5.80 -7.03 14.35
C PHE A 516 5.19 -7.03 12.95
N ILE A 517 5.15 -5.86 12.28
CA ILE A 517 4.51 -5.72 10.96
C ILE A 517 5.21 -6.58 9.92
N GLU A 518 6.55 -6.60 9.93
CA GLU A 518 7.34 -7.43 9.01
C GLU A 518 7.07 -8.93 9.23
N ALA A 519 6.98 -9.37 10.49
CA ALA A 519 6.64 -10.75 10.83
C ALA A 519 5.20 -11.10 10.43
N GLU A 520 4.26 -10.18 10.61
CA GLU A 520 2.87 -10.35 10.18
C GLU A 520 2.77 -10.53 8.67
N VAL A 521 3.45 -9.68 7.88
CA VAL A 521 3.46 -9.83 6.42
C VAL A 521 4.13 -11.13 5.99
N ARG A 522 5.33 -11.44 6.52
CA ARG A 522 6.14 -12.60 6.08
C ARG A 522 5.60 -13.96 6.50
N SER A 523 4.74 -14.02 7.51
CA SER A 523 4.12 -15.26 7.98
C SER A 523 2.89 -15.69 7.16
N THR A 524 2.47 -14.88 6.17
CA THR A 524 1.23 -15.10 5.41
C THR A 524 1.45 -15.89 4.13
N VAL A 525 0.38 -16.57 3.68
CA VAL A 525 0.32 -17.20 2.36
C VAL A 525 0.52 -16.17 1.23
N VAL A 526 0.04 -14.92 1.43
CA VAL A 526 0.18 -13.82 0.48
C VAL A 526 1.65 -13.54 0.18
N PHE A 527 2.54 -13.63 1.17
CA PHE A 527 3.98 -13.46 0.95
C PHE A 527 4.59 -14.56 0.05
N GLN A 528 4.15 -15.82 0.19
CA GLN A 528 4.64 -16.87 -0.72
C GLN A 528 4.02 -16.73 -2.12
N PHE A 529 2.77 -16.28 -2.19
CA PHE A 529 2.07 -16.01 -3.43
C PHE A 529 2.73 -14.87 -4.23
N SER A 530 3.16 -13.79 -3.56
CA SER A 530 3.83 -12.66 -4.22
C SER A 530 5.08 -13.08 -4.98
N ARG A 531 5.87 -14.03 -4.43
CA ARG A 531 7.06 -14.59 -5.09
C ARG A 531 6.70 -15.33 -6.38
N LEU A 532 5.62 -16.12 -6.37
CA LEU A 532 5.11 -16.79 -7.57
C LEU A 532 4.61 -15.76 -8.59
N ALA A 533 3.81 -14.79 -8.17
CA ALA A 533 3.25 -13.77 -9.04
C ALA A 533 4.34 -12.91 -9.70
N SER A 534 5.32 -12.42 -8.93
CA SER A 534 6.44 -11.64 -9.47
C SER A 534 7.39 -12.45 -10.34
N TRP A 535 7.55 -13.75 -10.08
CA TRP A 535 8.29 -14.63 -10.98
C TRP A 535 7.54 -14.82 -12.30
N THR A 536 6.24 -15.13 -12.24
CA THR A 536 5.40 -15.31 -13.44
C THR A 536 5.41 -14.05 -14.28
N MET A 537 5.06 -12.89 -13.70
CA MET A 537 5.03 -11.59 -14.39
C MET A 537 6.32 -11.34 -15.18
N ARG A 538 7.49 -11.47 -14.52
CA ARG A 538 8.79 -11.24 -15.16
C ARG A 538 9.06 -12.20 -16.31
N ASN A 539 8.80 -13.50 -16.12
CA ASN A 539 9.02 -14.49 -17.18
C ASN A 539 8.02 -14.32 -18.33
N VAL A 540 6.78 -13.88 -18.08
CA VAL A 540 5.79 -13.63 -19.16
C VAL A 540 6.25 -12.49 -20.01
N ARG A 541 6.68 -11.42 -19.34
CA ARG A 541 7.16 -10.22 -20.01
C ARG A 541 8.37 -10.54 -20.89
N THR A 542 9.34 -11.31 -20.37
CA THR A 542 10.48 -11.78 -21.18
C THR A 542 10.04 -12.66 -22.36
N LEU A 543 9.08 -13.56 -22.17
CA LEU A 543 8.54 -14.39 -23.25
C LEU A 543 7.88 -13.55 -24.36
N LEU A 544 7.17 -12.49 -23.97
CA LEU A 544 6.53 -11.54 -24.88
C LEU A 544 7.52 -10.58 -25.55
N GLY A 545 8.80 -10.60 -25.18
CA GLY A 545 9.80 -9.63 -25.65
C GLY A 545 9.48 -8.19 -25.24
N GLN A 546 8.71 -8.01 -24.17
CA GLN A 546 8.32 -6.69 -23.69
C GLN A 546 9.40 -6.13 -22.74
N PRO A 547 9.83 -4.87 -22.90
CA PRO A 547 10.77 -4.24 -21.98
C PRO A 547 10.13 -4.01 -20.59
N PRO A 548 10.94 -3.88 -19.52
CA PRO A 548 10.44 -3.53 -18.18
C PRO A 548 10.05 -2.05 -18.04
N TRP A 549 10.24 -1.26 -19.09
CA TRP A 549 9.93 0.16 -19.15
C TRP A 549 8.93 0.43 -20.26
N ASP A 550 7.91 1.23 -19.96
CA ASP A 550 6.85 1.57 -20.89
C ASP A 550 6.83 3.09 -21.14
N VAL A 551 6.89 3.45 -22.42
CA VAL A 551 7.25 4.80 -22.87
C VAL A 551 6.00 5.57 -23.24
N LEU A 552 5.71 6.63 -22.49
CA LEU A 552 4.59 7.53 -22.76
C LEU A 552 4.98 8.65 -23.73
N PHE A 553 6.19 9.19 -23.59
CA PHE A 553 6.75 10.19 -24.51
C PHE A 553 8.28 10.03 -24.64
N PRO A 554 8.78 9.59 -25.81
CA PRO A 554 10.21 9.41 -26.03
C PRO A 554 10.92 10.75 -26.24
N GLY A 555 12.23 10.79 -26.00
CA GLY A 555 13.04 11.98 -26.26
C GLY A 555 14.29 12.05 -25.40
N THR A 556 14.83 13.26 -25.26
CA THR A 556 15.97 13.56 -24.41
C THR A 556 15.63 14.73 -23.49
N ALA A 557 15.84 14.55 -22.19
CA ALA A 557 15.64 15.57 -21.17
C ALA A 557 16.95 15.81 -20.40
N THR A 558 17.24 17.07 -20.11
CA THR A 558 18.38 17.46 -19.28
C THR A 558 17.89 18.30 -18.12
N GLY A 559 18.36 18.00 -16.91
CA GLY A 559 18.00 18.74 -15.70
C GLY A 559 18.64 18.14 -14.46
N SER A 560 18.57 18.86 -13.34
CA SER A 560 19.04 18.33 -12.06
C SER A 560 18.12 17.21 -11.58
N LEU A 561 18.72 16.10 -11.16
CA LEU A 561 17.99 14.90 -10.72
C LEU A 561 17.33 15.13 -9.37
N LEU A 562 16.02 14.86 -9.28
CA LEU A 562 15.25 14.98 -8.05
C LEU A 562 14.42 13.71 -7.81
N PHE A 563 14.38 13.25 -6.56
CA PHE A 563 13.53 12.12 -6.14
C PHE A 563 12.38 12.65 -5.31
N ALA A 564 11.15 12.25 -5.63
CA ALA A 564 9.95 12.62 -4.88
C ALA A 564 8.95 11.47 -4.85
N GLN A 565 7.98 11.52 -3.93
CA GLN A 565 6.87 10.56 -3.95
C GLN A 565 5.96 10.82 -5.16
N SER A 566 5.49 12.05 -5.32
CA SER A 566 4.62 12.52 -6.41
C SER A 566 5.02 13.92 -6.87
N ILE A 567 4.40 14.43 -7.94
CA ILE A 567 4.66 15.80 -8.43
C ILE A 567 4.17 16.82 -7.40
N SER A 568 2.99 16.57 -6.81
CA SER A 568 2.36 17.45 -5.81
C SER A 568 3.19 17.65 -4.54
N GLU A 569 4.09 16.72 -4.22
CA GLU A 569 4.96 16.80 -3.03
C GLU A 569 6.28 17.54 -3.28
N ILE A 570 6.56 17.99 -4.51
CA ILE A 570 7.79 18.70 -4.83
C ILE A 570 7.71 20.15 -4.31
N PRO A 571 8.62 20.59 -3.41
CA PRO A 571 8.62 21.96 -2.93
C PRO A 571 8.90 22.97 -4.05
N GLU A 572 8.24 24.13 -4.04
CA GLU A 572 8.40 25.18 -5.08
C GLU A 572 9.84 25.65 -5.28
N ARG A 573 10.65 25.66 -4.21
CA ARG A 573 12.08 26.02 -4.29
C ARG A 573 12.87 25.08 -5.20
N GLU A 574 12.44 23.82 -5.32
CA GLU A 574 13.10 22.85 -6.19
C GLU A 574 12.73 23.09 -7.66
N LEU A 575 11.61 23.76 -7.94
CA LEU A 575 11.09 24.02 -9.29
C LEU A 575 11.65 25.31 -9.93
N GLN A 576 12.71 25.89 -9.36
CA GLN A 576 13.36 27.10 -9.91
C GLN A 576 14.37 26.80 -11.02
N GLN A 577 14.66 25.52 -11.29
CA GLN A 577 15.62 25.09 -12.31
C GLN A 577 15.09 23.85 -13.06
N PRO A 578 15.58 23.55 -14.27
CA PRO A 578 15.18 22.34 -15.00
C PRO A 578 15.43 21.07 -14.20
N ARG A 579 14.43 20.19 -14.12
CA ARG A 579 14.46 18.93 -13.35
C ARG A 579 14.22 17.70 -14.22
N VAL A 580 14.93 16.64 -13.89
CA VAL A 580 14.54 15.26 -14.22
C VAL A 580 14.08 14.63 -12.91
N VAL A 581 12.81 14.23 -12.84
CA VAL A 581 12.21 13.71 -11.61
C VAL A 581 12.04 12.20 -11.67
N VAL A 582 12.34 11.54 -10.56
CA VAL A 582 12.07 10.12 -10.34
C VAL A 582 10.98 10.02 -9.28
N LEU A 583 9.81 9.53 -9.67
CA LEU A 583 8.58 9.53 -8.87
C LEU A 583 8.19 8.11 -8.47
N ASP A 584 7.83 7.92 -7.19
CA ASP A 584 7.32 6.63 -6.72
C ASP A 584 5.86 6.40 -7.13
N ARG A 585 5.06 7.47 -7.23
CA ARG A 585 3.65 7.45 -7.56
C ARG A 585 3.20 8.66 -8.38
N ALA A 586 2.11 8.49 -9.12
CA ALA A 586 1.38 9.54 -9.80
C ALA A 586 -0.13 9.38 -9.54
N GLU A 587 -0.81 10.50 -9.34
CA GLU A 587 -2.27 10.56 -9.14
C GLU A 587 -3.02 10.72 -10.47
N GLY A 588 -2.30 11.04 -11.55
CA GLY A 588 -2.82 11.13 -12.93
C GLY A 588 -3.49 12.45 -13.28
N ASP A 589 -3.97 13.17 -12.28
CA ASP A 589 -4.62 14.48 -12.40
C ASP A 589 -3.66 15.65 -12.07
N GLU A 590 -2.39 15.35 -11.79
CA GLU A 590 -1.32 16.30 -11.46
C GLU A 590 -0.97 17.20 -12.65
N ASP A 591 -0.85 18.50 -12.41
CA ASP A 591 -0.27 19.40 -13.41
C ASP A 591 1.26 19.21 -13.45
N ILE A 592 1.88 19.38 -14.61
CA ILE A 592 3.34 19.22 -14.77
C ILE A 592 3.99 20.61 -14.73
N PRO A 593 4.74 20.96 -13.67
CA PRO A 593 5.47 22.22 -13.63
C PRO A 593 6.44 22.37 -14.80
N GLN A 594 6.56 23.58 -15.36
CA GLN A 594 7.45 23.84 -16.50
C GLN A 594 8.91 23.44 -16.26
N ALA A 595 9.35 23.47 -15.01
CA ALA A 595 10.69 23.08 -14.59
C ALA A 595 10.97 21.60 -14.88
N ILE A 596 9.97 20.74 -14.84
CA ILE A 596 10.13 19.31 -15.09
C ILE A 596 10.29 19.09 -16.60
N LYS A 597 11.42 18.51 -17.01
CA LYS A 597 11.72 18.17 -18.42
C LYS A 597 11.67 16.67 -18.68
N GLY A 598 11.85 15.86 -17.64
CA GLY A 598 11.78 14.40 -17.73
C GLY A 598 11.17 13.78 -16.47
N ILE A 599 10.37 12.74 -16.65
CA ILE A 599 9.72 11.97 -15.58
C ILE A 599 10.05 10.49 -15.75
N VAL A 600 10.53 9.86 -14.67
CA VAL A 600 10.65 8.40 -14.52
C VAL A 600 9.71 7.96 -13.40
N LEU A 601 8.66 7.21 -13.73
CA LEU A 601 7.62 6.79 -12.77
C LEU A 601 7.76 5.32 -12.38
N GLY A 602 7.55 5.02 -11.10
CA GLY A 602 7.73 3.68 -10.51
C GLY A 602 6.59 2.68 -10.71
N HIS A 603 5.52 3.04 -11.40
CA HIS A 603 4.39 2.16 -11.68
C HIS A 603 3.72 2.47 -13.02
N GLU A 604 2.86 1.56 -13.46
CA GLU A 604 2.13 1.63 -14.72
C GLU A 604 1.15 2.82 -14.76
N LEU A 605 0.96 3.39 -15.94
CA LEU A 605 0.07 4.54 -16.21
C LEU A 605 -0.47 4.40 -17.65
N PRO A 606 -1.79 4.56 -17.88
CA PRO A 606 -2.34 4.58 -19.24
C PRO A 606 -1.69 5.68 -20.10
N HIS A 607 -1.39 5.40 -21.37
CA HIS A 607 -0.73 6.35 -22.27
C HIS A 607 -1.61 7.55 -22.62
N LEU A 608 -2.93 7.32 -22.63
CA LEU A 608 -3.94 8.30 -22.96
C LEU A 608 -4.63 8.87 -21.71
N SER A 609 -4.08 8.61 -20.51
CA SER A 609 -4.48 9.29 -19.26
C SER A 609 -4.26 10.80 -19.34
N HIS A 610 -4.89 11.57 -18.45
CA HIS A 610 -4.70 13.02 -18.37
C HIS A 610 -3.22 13.41 -18.26
N LEU A 611 -2.47 12.80 -17.34
CA LEU A 611 -1.04 13.05 -17.17
C LEU A 611 -0.23 12.66 -18.41
N GLY A 612 -0.54 11.53 -19.06
CA GLY A 612 0.12 11.11 -20.31
C GLY A 612 -0.10 12.07 -21.48
N VAL A 613 -1.32 12.60 -21.61
CA VAL A 613 -1.66 13.62 -22.64
C VAL A 613 -0.95 14.95 -22.33
N ARG A 614 -0.97 15.40 -21.07
CA ARG A 614 -0.28 16.64 -20.64
C ARG A 614 1.22 16.57 -20.86
N ALA A 615 1.86 15.44 -20.52
CA ALA A 615 3.30 15.26 -20.74
C ALA A 615 3.68 15.42 -22.22
N ARG A 616 2.89 14.84 -23.13
CA ARG A 616 3.10 14.98 -24.58
C ARG A 616 2.95 16.43 -25.03
N GLN A 617 1.88 17.11 -24.61
CA GLN A 617 1.64 18.51 -24.95
C GLN A 617 2.74 19.45 -24.41
N ALA A 618 3.22 19.18 -23.19
CA ALA A 618 4.32 19.90 -22.57
C ALA A 618 5.71 19.48 -23.08
N LYS A 619 5.78 18.46 -23.95
CA LYS A 619 7.02 17.86 -24.48
C LYS A 619 7.97 17.38 -23.37
N VAL A 620 7.40 16.82 -22.30
CA VAL A 620 8.11 16.28 -21.15
C VAL A 620 8.40 14.81 -21.43
N VAL A 621 9.68 14.43 -21.46
CA VAL A 621 10.09 13.03 -21.65
C VAL A 621 9.50 12.19 -20.52
N PHE A 622 8.75 11.15 -20.84
CA PHE A 622 8.00 10.41 -19.83
C PHE A 622 8.06 8.91 -20.09
N ILE A 623 8.56 8.20 -19.08
CA ILE A 623 8.67 6.75 -19.05
C ILE A 623 8.25 6.24 -17.66
N ASN A 624 7.57 5.11 -17.63
CA ASN A 624 7.22 4.42 -16.39
C ASN A 624 7.81 3.01 -16.36
N SER A 625 7.82 2.40 -15.19
CA SER A 625 8.27 1.02 -15.02
C SER A 625 7.10 0.07 -14.83
N GLU A 626 7.10 -1.01 -15.61
CA GLU A 626 6.22 -2.17 -15.40
C GLU A 626 6.83 -3.19 -14.42
N ASP A 627 8.00 -2.89 -13.82
CA ASP A 627 8.67 -3.75 -12.85
C ASP A 627 9.18 -2.96 -11.65
N ALA A 628 8.47 -3.09 -10.53
CA ALA A 628 8.86 -2.45 -9.29
C ALA A 628 10.30 -2.80 -8.84
N THR A 629 10.83 -3.97 -9.20
CA THR A 629 12.22 -4.36 -8.88
C THR A 629 13.20 -3.57 -9.74
N VAL A 630 12.96 -3.48 -11.05
CA VAL A 630 13.82 -2.72 -11.98
C VAL A 630 13.79 -1.24 -11.61
N PHE A 631 12.64 -0.69 -11.27
CA PHE A 631 12.53 0.68 -10.79
C PHE A 631 13.31 0.91 -9.48
N LYS A 632 13.18 0.02 -8.49
CA LYS A 632 13.91 0.11 -7.22
C LYS A 632 15.43 0.05 -7.44
N ASP A 633 15.89 -0.83 -8.31
CA ASP A 633 17.31 -0.98 -8.64
C ASP A 633 17.84 0.25 -9.40
N PHE A 634 17.07 0.76 -10.37
CA PHE A 634 17.35 2.02 -11.05
C PHE A 634 17.46 3.17 -10.05
N LYS A 635 16.42 3.39 -9.22
CA LYS A 635 16.38 4.45 -8.21
C LYS A 635 17.62 4.37 -7.31
N LYS A 636 17.91 3.19 -6.76
CA LYS A 636 19.06 2.93 -5.89
C LYS A 636 20.41 3.23 -6.55
N GLY A 637 20.54 2.96 -7.85
CA GLY A 637 21.75 3.26 -8.63
C GLY A 637 22.02 4.76 -8.78
N TRP A 638 20.99 5.60 -8.66
CA TRP A 638 21.06 7.03 -8.93
C TRP A 638 20.87 7.93 -7.70
N VAL A 639 20.51 7.38 -6.53
CA VAL A 639 20.33 8.20 -5.31
C VAL A 639 21.58 9.00 -4.95
N SER A 640 22.79 8.46 -5.20
CA SER A 640 24.04 9.17 -4.95
C SER A 640 24.28 10.38 -5.87
N ASN A 641 23.53 10.47 -6.97
CA ASN A 641 23.59 11.53 -7.95
C ASN A 641 22.41 12.51 -7.78
N ALA A 642 21.71 12.48 -6.64
CA ALA A 642 20.70 13.48 -6.33
C ALA A 642 21.29 14.89 -6.48
N GLU A 643 20.51 15.80 -7.07
CA GLU A 643 20.89 17.17 -7.43
C GLU A 643 21.90 17.31 -8.59
N ASN A 644 22.55 16.23 -9.04
CA ASN A 644 23.47 16.31 -10.18
C ASN A 644 22.70 16.60 -11.48
N LEU A 645 23.35 17.33 -12.39
CA LEU A 645 22.84 17.54 -13.74
C LEU A 645 22.93 16.23 -14.52
N VAL A 646 21.79 15.71 -14.94
CA VAL A 646 21.69 14.46 -15.68
C VAL A 646 21.06 14.68 -17.05
N LYS A 647 21.42 13.82 -17.99
CA LYS A 647 20.77 13.68 -19.30
C LYS A 647 20.04 12.34 -19.34
N LEU A 648 18.72 12.38 -19.38
CA LEU A 648 17.84 11.23 -19.57
C LEU A 648 17.55 11.05 -21.06
N VAL A 649 17.83 9.86 -21.61
CA VAL A 649 17.53 9.49 -22.99
C VAL A 649 16.54 8.33 -22.99
N VAL A 650 15.37 8.55 -23.58
CA VAL A 650 14.29 7.57 -23.70
C VAL A 650 13.99 7.31 -25.17
N SER A 651 14.14 6.06 -25.58
CA SER A 651 13.70 5.56 -26.89
C SER A 651 12.64 4.48 -26.71
N LEU A 652 11.88 4.18 -27.76
CA LEU A 652 10.91 3.08 -27.74
C LEU A 652 11.62 1.73 -27.54
N GLY A 653 10.98 0.80 -26.82
CA GLY A 653 11.48 -0.58 -26.67
C GLY A 653 12.73 -0.74 -25.80
N VAL A 654 12.95 0.12 -24.79
CA VAL A 654 14.18 0.13 -23.99
C VAL A 654 14.19 -0.89 -22.86
N ASP A 655 15.14 -1.83 -22.89
CA ASP A 655 15.39 -2.77 -21.79
C ASP A 655 15.98 -2.10 -20.54
N SER A 656 16.68 -0.97 -20.73
CA SER A 656 17.32 -0.20 -19.67
C SER A 656 17.30 1.29 -19.99
N LEU A 657 17.08 2.13 -18.98
CA LEU A 657 17.16 3.58 -19.12
C LEU A 657 18.62 4.05 -19.28
N SER A 658 18.86 4.87 -20.31
CA SER A 658 20.10 5.62 -20.44
C SER A 658 19.95 6.94 -19.69
N MET A 659 20.70 7.06 -18.60
CA MET A 659 20.89 8.30 -17.87
C MET A 659 22.39 8.49 -17.66
N GLU A 660 22.90 9.68 -17.94
CA GLU A 660 24.33 9.99 -17.88
C GLU A 660 24.53 11.33 -17.16
N ASP A 661 25.66 11.47 -16.45
CA ASP A 661 26.07 12.77 -15.92
C ASP A 661 26.28 13.72 -17.10
N ALA A 662 25.56 14.84 -17.11
CA ALA A 662 25.72 15.85 -18.14
C ALA A 662 26.89 16.77 -17.77
N ALA A 663 27.76 17.07 -18.73
CA ALA A 663 28.72 18.16 -18.57
C ALA A 663 27.94 19.47 -18.32
N ASP A 664 28.48 20.34 -17.46
CA ASP A 664 27.95 21.67 -17.10
C ASP A 664 27.84 22.56 -18.34
N THR A 665 26.85 22.24 -19.16
CA THR A 665 26.27 23.12 -20.14
C THR A 665 25.25 23.86 -19.34
N ARG A 666 25.64 25.02 -18.80
CA ARG A 666 24.69 26.05 -18.40
C ARG A 666 23.78 26.27 -19.60
N ALA A 667 22.68 25.52 -19.64
CA ALA A 667 21.57 25.80 -20.51
C ALA A 667 21.22 27.26 -20.18
N LYS A 668 21.21 28.11 -21.20
CA LYS A 668 20.64 29.44 -21.05
C LYS A 668 19.29 29.23 -20.38
N GLU A 669 19.04 29.94 -19.27
CA GLU A 669 17.69 30.11 -18.76
C GLU A 669 16.84 30.47 -19.99
N ASP A 670 15.95 29.56 -20.38
CA ASP A 670 14.88 29.93 -21.30
C ASP A 670 14.06 30.93 -20.50
N SER A 671 14.38 32.21 -20.67
CA SER A 671 13.56 33.30 -20.17
C SER A 671 12.15 33.00 -20.64
N ASP A 672 11.18 32.98 -19.75
CA ASP A 672 9.79 32.67 -20.06
C ASP A 672 9.25 33.69 -21.09
N THR A 673 9.43 33.38 -22.37
CA THR A 673 9.09 34.18 -23.55
C THR A 673 7.63 34.08 -23.92
N ARG A 674 6.82 33.34 -23.15
CA ARG A 674 5.38 33.21 -23.44
C ARG A 674 4.71 34.56 -23.30
N ASP A 675 4.06 35.00 -24.38
CA ASP A 675 3.21 36.18 -24.35
C ASP A 675 1.99 35.93 -23.45
N LYS A 676 1.40 37.00 -22.91
CA LYS A 676 0.12 36.88 -22.19
C LYS A 676 -0.92 36.27 -23.12
N VAL A 677 -1.58 35.19 -22.70
CA VAL A 677 -2.67 34.58 -23.45
C VAL A 677 -3.81 35.61 -23.55
N VAL A 678 -4.16 35.97 -24.78
CA VAL A 678 -5.30 36.84 -25.05
C VAL A 678 -6.58 36.00 -25.03
N ILE A 679 -7.40 36.22 -24.00
CA ILE A 679 -8.73 35.65 -23.89
C ILE A 679 -9.74 36.80 -23.85
N ASP A 680 -10.77 36.70 -24.69
CA ASP A 680 -11.89 37.63 -24.67
C ASP A 680 -12.94 37.18 -23.65
N ILE A 681 -13.49 38.14 -22.91
CA ILE A 681 -14.67 37.90 -22.07
C ILE A 681 -15.87 37.88 -23.02
N PRO A 682 -16.63 36.77 -23.09
CA PRO A 682 -17.85 36.74 -23.89
C PRO A 682 -18.80 37.86 -23.46
N ASP A 683 -19.31 38.61 -24.43
CA ASP A 683 -20.15 39.80 -24.22
C ASP A 683 -21.32 39.50 -23.27
N PRO A 684 -21.47 40.20 -22.13
CA PRO A 684 -22.49 39.91 -21.12
C PRO A 684 -23.87 40.35 -21.62
N VAL A 685 -24.52 39.54 -22.47
CA VAL A 685 -25.82 39.91 -23.04
C VAL A 685 -26.97 39.36 -22.18
N ALA A 686 -27.67 40.29 -21.54
CA ALA A 686 -28.82 40.13 -20.65
C ALA A 686 -30.11 39.50 -21.28
N LYS A 687 -30.03 38.78 -22.40
CA LYS A 687 -31.20 38.17 -23.10
C LYS A 687 -31.00 36.75 -23.66
N ARG A 688 -29.95 36.02 -23.26
CA ARG A 688 -29.73 34.63 -23.69
C ARG A 688 -30.37 33.58 -22.77
N ALA A 689 -30.67 32.41 -23.32
CA ALA A 689 -31.24 31.26 -22.62
C ALA A 689 -30.31 30.77 -21.50
N LEU A 690 -30.90 30.32 -20.38
CA LEU A 690 -30.17 29.82 -19.20
C LEU A 690 -29.59 28.41 -19.39
N VAL A 691 -30.21 27.63 -20.27
CA VAL A 691 -29.85 26.28 -20.69
C VAL A 691 -30.18 26.20 -22.18
N VAL A 692 -29.27 25.64 -22.97
CA VAL A 692 -29.37 25.55 -24.44
C VAL A 692 -29.04 24.12 -24.89
N ALA A 693 -29.50 23.71 -26.07
CA ALA A 693 -29.08 22.44 -26.67
C ALA A 693 -27.59 22.48 -27.04
N THR A 694 -26.94 21.32 -27.05
CA THR A 694 -25.54 21.13 -27.45
C THR A 694 -25.27 21.62 -28.87
N THR A 695 -26.21 21.45 -29.79
CA THR A 695 -26.11 21.92 -31.19
C THR A 695 -26.19 23.43 -31.36
N ASP A 696 -26.68 24.15 -30.34
CA ASP A 696 -26.99 25.58 -30.42
C ASP A 696 -25.89 26.45 -29.77
N VAL A 697 -24.78 25.86 -29.33
CA VAL A 697 -23.67 26.57 -28.69
C VAL A 697 -22.41 26.61 -29.58
N SER A 698 -21.65 27.70 -29.46
CA SER A 698 -20.33 27.87 -30.06
C SER A 698 -19.23 27.94 -28.99
N LYS A 699 -17.96 27.87 -29.41
CA LYS A 699 -16.79 28.01 -28.53
C LYS A 699 -16.82 29.31 -27.73
N GLU A 700 -17.30 30.40 -28.31
CA GLU A 700 -17.42 31.72 -27.68
C GLU A 700 -18.53 31.77 -26.63
N SER A 701 -19.55 30.91 -26.76
CA SER A 701 -20.71 30.90 -25.87
C SER A 701 -20.61 29.88 -24.72
N ALA A 702 -19.85 28.81 -24.91
CA ALA A 702 -19.79 27.69 -23.98
C ALA A 702 -18.45 26.93 -23.93
N GLY A 703 -17.40 27.39 -24.62
CA GLY A 703 -16.09 26.74 -24.60
C GLY A 703 -16.02 25.53 -25.54
N THR A 704 -14.80 24.99 -25.66
CA THR A 704 -14.47 23.96 -26.67
C THR A 704 -15.24 22.67 -26.43
N LYS A 705 -15.19 22.07 -25.23
CA LYS A 705 -15.83 20.78 -24.93
C LYS A 705 -17.33 20.78 -25.22
N ALA A 706 -18.06 21.79 -24.72
CA ALA A 706 -19.50 21.90 -24.95
C ALA A 706 -19.86 22.08 -26.44
N SER A 707 -19.10 22.92 -27.18
CA SER A 707 -19.32 23.10 -28.62
C SER A 707 -18.98 21.85 -29.43
N SER A 708 -17.91 21.14 -29.07
CA SER A 708 -17.52 19.87 -29.71
C SER A 708 -18.58 18.79 -29.53
N ALA A 709 -19.27 18.75 -28.39
CA ALA A 709 -20.38 17.81 -28.17
C ALA A 709 -21.52 18.03 -29.19
N GLY A 710 -21.86 19.29 -29.50
CA GLY A 710 -22.86 19.62 -30.51
C GLY A 710 -22.44 19.24 -31.94
N ILE A 711 -21.17 19.43 -32.28
CA ILE A 711 -20.63 19.02 -33.59
C ILE A 711 -20.62 17.49 -33.70
N LEU A 712 -20.24 16.80 -32.63
CA LEU A 712 -20.24 15.35 -32.58
C LEU A 712 -21.65 14.76 -32.72
N GLU A 713 -22.66 15.39 -32.10
CA GLU A 713 -24.07 15.03 -32.27
C GLU A 713 -24.54 15.20 -33.73
N ALA A 714 -24.04 16.21 -34.44
CA ALA A 714 -24.32 16.36 -35.87
C ALA A 714 -23.63 15.27 -36.70
N ALA A 715 -22.36 14.96 -36.42
CA ALA A 715 -21.60 13.91 -37.09
C ALA A 715 -22.21 12.51 -36.90
N ALA A 716 -22.80 12.23 -35.72
CA ALA A 716 -23.50 10.98 -35.45
C ALA A 716 -24.74 10.76 -36.35
N LYS A 717 -25.33 11.83 -36.91
CA LYS A 717 -26.43 11.71 -37.88
C LYS A 717 -25.95 11.23 -39.26
N GLU A 718 -24.66 11.37 -39.55
CA GLU A 718 -24.04 10.99 -40.81
C GLU A 718 -23.43 9.57 -40.76
N ASN A 719 -23.25 9.00 -39.57
CA ASN A 719 -22.62 7.69 -39.38
C ASN A 719 -23.35 6.86 -38.30
N GLN A 720 -23.85 5.69 -38.70
CA GLN A 720 -24.60 4.77 -37.84
C GLN A 720 -23.72 3.88 -36.94
N ASP A 721 -22.39 3.95 -37.07
CA ASP A 721 -21.47 3.13 -36.27
C ASP A 721 -21.36 3.59 -34.80
N PHE A 722 -21.82 4.81 -34.49
CA PHE A 722 -21.81 5.36 -33.12
C PHE A 722 -23.00 6.29 -32.83
N GLU A 723 -23.27 6.48 -31.54
CA GLU A 723 -24.24 7.43 -31.01
C GLU A 723 -23.55 8.47 -30.10
N VAL A 724 -24.26 9.52 -29.71
CA VAL A 724 -23.79 10.55 -28.77
C VAL A 724 -24.82 10.70 -27.66
N PRO A 725 -24.42 10.68 -26.38
CA PRO A 725 -25.37 10.86 -25.28
C PRO A 725 -26.06 12.22 -25.38
N ARG A 726 -27.35 12.25 -25.06
CA ARG A 726 -28.12 13.49 -25.04
C ARG A 726 -27.47 14.49 -24.07
N GLY A 727 -27.38 15.75 -24.48
CA GLY A 727 -26.77 16.79 -23.67
C GLY A 727 -27.49 18.14 -23.74
N VAL A 728 -27.27 18.96 -22.71
CA VAL A 728 -27.62 20.38 -22.67
C VAL A 728 -26.48 21.16 -22.03
N VAL A 729 -26.46 22.47 -22.29
CA VAL A 729 -25.36 23.33 -21.86
C VAL A 729 -25.91 24.50 -21.04
N VAL A 730 -25.27 24.75 -19.88
CA VAL A 730 -25.40 25.99 -19.11
C VAL A 730 -24.30 26.94 -19.63
N PRO A 731 -24.63 27.96 -20.43
CA PRO A 731 -23.65 28.77 -21.13
C PRO A 731 -22.91 29.75 -20.19
N PHE A 732 -21.82 30.36 -20.66
CA PHE A 732 -21.06 31.35 -19.89
C PHE A 732 -21.92 32.48 -19.31
N SER A 733 -22.95 32.90 -20.04
CA SER A 733 -23.87 33.95 -19.59
C SER A 733 -24.63 33.61 -18.30
N SER A 734 -24.84 32.32 -18.00
CA SER A 734 -25.47 31.88 -16.76
C SER A 734 -24.53 32.04 -15.56
N PHE A 735 -23.24 31.73 -15.73
CA PHE A 735 -22.20 31.99 -14.71
C PHE A 735 -22.06 33.49 -14.44
N GLN A 736 -21.94 34.30 -15.50
CA GLN A 736 -21.82 35.76 -15.40
C GLN A 736 -23.02 36.39 -14.68
N ARG A 737 -24.25 35.90 -14.95
CA ARG A 737 -25.46 36.35 -14.23
C ARG A 737 -25.42 36.01 -12.75
N ALA A 738 -24.96 34.81 -12.40
CA ALA A 738 -24.83 34.42 -10.99
C ALA A 738 -23.82 35.30 -10.26
N ALA A 739 -22.68 35.61 -10.91
CA ALA A 739 -21.67 36.52 -10.37
C ALA A 739 -22.23 37.94 -10.13
N LEU A 740 -23.06 38.47 -11.04
CA LEU A 740 -23.67 39.80 -10.92
C LEU A 740 -24.85 39.87 -9.93
N ALA A 741 -25.61 38.77 -9.79
CA ALA A 741 -26.84 38.75 -8.99
C ALA A 741 -26.61 38.63 -7.47
N GLY A 742 -25.36 38.41 -7.03
CA GLY A 742 -25.01 38.18 -5.63
C GLY A 742 -25.23 39.36 -4.67
N GLY A 743 -25.45 40.57 -5.17
CA GLY A 743 -25.50 41.78 -4.36
C GLY A 743 -24.11 42.22 -3.84
N PRO A 744 -24.03 43.33 -3.06
CA PRO A 744 -22.76 43.91 -2.61
C PRO A 744 -21.92 43.00 -1.69
N GLU A 745 -22.55 42.01 -1.05
CA GLU A 745 -21.88 41.05 -0.15
C GLU A 745 -21.14 39.93 -0.91
N LEU A 746 -21.42 39.79 -2.20
CA LEU A 746 -20.76 38.90 -3.15
C LEU A 746 -19.77 39.73 -3.97
N ASP A 747 -18.71 40.20 -3.31
CA ASP A 747 -17.64 40.95 -3.96
C ASP A 747 -16.74 40.03 -4.82
N TYR A 748 -17.34 39.25 -5.74
CA TYR A 748 -16.62 38.33 -6.60
C TYR A 748 -15.53 39.05 -7.39
N PHE A 749 -15.89 40.16 -8.05
CA PHE A 749 -14.95 40.94 -8.85
C PHE A 749 -13.88 41.64 -8.00
N GLY A 750 -14.18 42.13 -6.80
CA GLY A 750 -13.16 42.68 -5.91
C GLY A 750 -12.24 41.61 -5.31
N ILE A 751 -12.72 40.38 -5.07
CA ILE A 751 -11.86 39.25 -4.69
C ILE A 751 -10.89 38.90 -5.83
N LEU A 752 -11.30 39.06 -7.10
CA LEU A 752 -10.44 38.83 -8.26
C LEU A 752 -9.46 39.97 -8.55
N GLN A 753 -9.74 41.17 -8.06
CA GLN A 753 -8.94 42.34 -8.39
C GLN A 753 -7.48 42.15 -7.97
N GLY A 754 -6.60 42.26 -8.96
CA GLY A 754 -5.15 42.13 -8.78
C GLY A 754 -4.68 40.72 -8.41
N PHE A 755 -5.51 39.70 -8.67
CA PHE A 755 -5.15 38.30 -8.42
C PHE A 755 -3.84 37.90 -9.11
N ASP A 756 -3.63 38.37 -10.34
CA ASP A 756 -2.46 38.02 -11.14
C ASP A 756 -1.14 38.56 -10.57
N GLU A 757 -1.19 39.64 -9.78
CA GLU A 757 -0.02 40.25 -9.14
C GLU A 757 0.37 39.63 -7.79
N LEU A 758 -0.46 38.73 -7.25
CA LEU A 758 -0.21 38.05 -5.98
C LEU A 758 0.95 37.04 -6.07
N SER A 759 1.59 36.75 -4.93
CA SER A 759 2.51 35.61 -4.80
C SER A 759 1.75 34.28 -4.94
N LEU A 760 2.45 33.16 -5.20
CA LEU A 760 1.82 31.84 -5.37
C LEU A 760 1.00 31.41 -4.15
N ALA A 761 1.53 31.57 -2.94
CA ALA A 761 0.82 31.23 -1.70
C ALA A 761 -0.43 32.10 -1.47
N GLU A 762 -0.37 33.38 -1.83
CA GLU A 762 -1.53 34.28 -1.77
C GLU A 762 -2.56 33.93 -2.84
N LYS A 763 -2.13 33.53 -4.05
CA LYS A 763 -3.01 33.04 -5.12
C LYS A 763 -3.76 31.79 -4.68
N GLU A 764 -3.10 30.85 -4.02
CA GLU A 764 -3.74 29.64 -3.48
C GLU A 764 -4.85 30.00 -2.48
N THR A 765 -4.51 30.78 -1.46
CA THR A 765 -5.47 31.21 -0.43
C THR A 765 -6.64 32.00 -1.05
N ARG A 766 -6.35 32.88 -2.02
CA ARG A 766 -7.35 33.67 -2.72
C ARG A 766 -8.24 32.79 -3.59
N ALA A 767 -7.67 31.82 -4.30
CA ALA A 767 -8.42 30.88 -5.14
C ALA A 767 -9.40 30.06 -4.29
N GLU A 768 -8.98 29.56 -3.13
CA GLU A 768 -9.86 28.86 -2.18
C GLU A 768 -11.03 29.74 -1.73
N ALA A 769 -10.77 31.02 -1.42
CA ALA A 769 -11.81 31.97 -1.05
C ALA A 769 -12.81 32.23 -2.19
N VAL A 770 -12.33 32.31 -3.44
CA VAL A 770 -13.20 32.45 -4.62
C VAL A 770 -14.03 31.18 -4.84
N ALA A 771 -13.40 29.99 -4.75
CA ALA A 771 -14.08 28.71 -4.90
C ALA A 771 -15.21 28.55 -3.87
N ALA A 772 -14.93 28.84 -2.59
CA ALA A 772 -15.91 28.82 -1.52
C ALA A 772 -17.04 29.84 -1.74
N THR A 773 -16.71 31.03 -2.26
CA THR A 773 -17.72 32.05 -2.61
C THR A 773 -18.65 31.56 -3.71
N ILE A 774 -18.13 30.93 -4.76
CA ILE A 774 -18.94 30.35 -5.83
C ILE A 774 -19.82 29.22 -5.29
N LEU A 775 -19.22 28.31 -4.51
CA LEU A 775 -19.92 27.13 -4.01
C LEU A 775 -21.09 27.50 -3.09
N TYR A 776 -20.83 28.34 -2.09
CA TYR A 776 -21.79 28.60 -1.01
C TYR A 776 -22.61 29.89 -1.19
N LYS A 777 -22.10 30.89 -1.90
CA LYS A 777 -22.75 32.21 -1.97
C LYS A 777 -23.44 32.48 -3.31
N PHE A 778 -22.90 32.05 -4.46
CA PHE A 778 -23.51 32.38 -5.77
C PHE A 778 -25.00 32.01 -5.80
N PRO A 779 -25.92 32.87 -6.25
CA PRO A 779 -27.30 32.48 -6.44
C PRO A 779 -27.42 31.58 -7.69
N LEU A 780 -27.85 30.33 -7.51
CA LEU A 780 -28.20 29.46 -8.64
C LEU A 780 -29.67 29.68 -9.02
N ASN A 781 -29.91 30.14 -10.24
CA ASN A 781 -31.26 30.30 -10.74
C ASN A 781 -31.96 28.93 -10.84
N GLN A 782 -33.04 28.74 -10.10
CA GLN A 782 -33.82 27.49 -10.07
C GLN A 782 -34.38 27.09 -11.45
N ASP A 783 -34.50 28.04 -12.39
CA ASP A 783 -34.84 27.74 -13.79
C ASP A 783 -33.78 26.94 -14.50
N ILE A 784 -32.49 27.08 -14.14
CA ILE A 784 -31.41 26.25 -14.68
C ILE A 784 -31.68 24.79 -14.33
N VAL A 785 -31.91 24.50 -13.03
CA VAL A 785 -32.20 23.14 -12.54
C VAL A 785 -33.47 22.59 -13.19
N ARG A 786 -34.56 23.37 -13.23
CA ARG A 786 -35.82 22.95 -13.87
C ARG A 786 -35.65 22.64 -15.35
N LYS A 787 -34.87 23.44 -16.08
CA LYS A 787 -34.62 23.22 -17.52
C LYS A 787 -33.72 22.02 -17.78
N ILE A 788 -32.70 21.80 -16.94
CA ILE A 788 -31.90 20.57 -16.99
C ILE A 788 -32.83 19.37 -16.79
N GLN A 789 -33.59 19.32 -15.68
CA GLN A 789 -34.52 18.22 -15.41
C GLN A 789 -35.52 17.97 -16.54
N GLY A 790 -36.09 19.03 -17.12
CA GLY A 790 -37.06 18.90 -18.21
C GLY A 790 -36.49 18.34 -19.52
N ASN A 791 -35.17 18.23 -19.66
CA ASN A 791 -34.51 17.66 -20.83
C ASN A 791 -34.14 16.18 -20.66
N PHE A 792 -34.29 15.57 -19.49
CA PHE A 792 -33.88 14.18 -19.25
C PHE A 792 -35.01 13.34 -18.65
N GLY A 793 -34.88 12.02 -18.75
CA GLY A 793 -35.77 11.08 -18.07
C GLY A 793 -35.62 11.18 -16.56
N LYS A 794 -36.67 10.85 -15.80
CA LYS A 794 -36.65 10.97 -14.32
C LYS A 794 -35.62 10.06 -13.65
N GLU A 795 -35.41 8.87 -14.22
CA GLU A 795 -34.47 7.85 -13.72
C GLU A 795 -33.07 7.97 -14.35
N THR A 796 -32.86 8.98 -15.21
CA THR A 796 -31.55 9.21 -15.85
C THR A 796 -30.54 9.72 -14.81
N LEU A 797 -29.30 9.26 -14.92
CA LEU A 797 -28.14 9.82 -14.24
C LEU A 797 -27.44 10.80 -15.16
N LEU A 798 -26.85 11.86 -14.60
CA LEU A 798 -26.16 12.90 -15.36
C LEU A 798 -24.67 12.90 -15.08
N MET A 799 -23.91 13.23 -16.13
CA MET A 799 -22.51 13.62 -16.09
C MET A 799 -22.43 15.14 -16.29
N VAL A 800 -21.94 15.84 -15.27
CA VAL A 800 -21.89 17.31 -15.24
C VAL A 800 -20.44 17.76 -15.40
N ARG A 801 -20.08 18.23 -16.60
CA ARG A 801 -18.70 18.45 -17.05
C ARG A 801 -18.38 19.93 -17.20
N SER A 802 -17.12 20.28 -16.91
CA SER A 802 -16.57 21.61 -17.16
C SER A 802 -16.42 21.90 -18.66
N SER A 803 -16.58 23.17 -19.03
CA SER A 803 -16.21 23.69 -20.36
C SER A 803 -15.85 25.17 -20.23
N ALA A 804 -14.59 25.47 -19.92
CA ALA A 804 -14.12 26.85 -19.72
C ALA A 804 -13.71 27.53 -21.03
N ASN A 805 -13.70 28.87 -21.06
CA ASN A 805 -13.23 29.65 -22.22
C ASN A 805 -11.71 29.59 -22.44
N CYS A 806 -10.97 29.04 -21.48
CA CYS A 806 -9.54 28.84 -21.53
C CYS A 806 -9.13 27.35 -21.59
N GLU A 807 -10.06 26.43 -21.84
CA GLU A 807 -9.71 25.02 -22.07
C GLU A 807 -9.14 24.82 -23.49
N ASP A 808 -8.13 23.95 -23.58
CA ASP A 808 -7.49 23.52 -24.84
C ASP A 808 -6.98 24.71 -25.69
N LEU A 809 -6.20 25.58 -25.05
CA LEU A 809 -5.41 26.60 -25.74
C LEU A 809 -4.21 25.93 -26.43
N GLU A 810 -3.68 26.54 -27.49
CA GLU A 810 -2.61 25.96 -28.31
C GLU A 810 -1.37 25.55 -27.49
N GLU A 811 -1.12 26.25 -26.38
CA GLU A 811 0.00 25.96 -25.46
C GLU A 811 -0.43 25.35 -24.11
N MET A 812 -1.73 25.24 -23.78
CA MET A 812 -2.21 24.79 -22.46
C MET A 812 -3.28 23.70 -22.56
N SER A 813 -3.00 22.56 -21.90
CA SER A 813 -3.95 21.45 -21.78
C SER A 813 -5.09 21.75 -20.82
N GLY A 814 -6.34 21.51 -21.23
CA GLY A 814 -7.48 21.46 -20.31
C GLY A 814 -7.78 20.06 -19.76
N ALA A 815 -7.06 19.01 -20.20
CA ALA A 815 -7.33 17.63 -19.80
C ALA A 815 -7.22 17.50 -18.27
N GLY A 816 -8.25 17.00 -17.57
CA GLY A 816 -8.27 16.84 -16.11
C GLY A 816 -8.07 18.11 -15.27
N LEU A 817 -8.07 19.32 -15.86
CA LEU A 817 -7.72 20.54 -15.12
C LEU A 817 -8.86 21.01 -14.20
N TYR A 818 -10.08 20.80 -14.66
CA TYR A 818 -11.32 21.21 -14.02
C TYR A 818 -12.17 19.98 -13.70
N ASP A 819 -12.97 20.08 -12.64
CA ASP A 819 -13.73 18.95 -12.13
C ASP A 819 -14.95 18.63 -12.99
N SER A 820 -15.24 17.33 -13.12
CA SER A 820 -16.49 16.80 -13.65
C SER A 820 -17.15 15.92 -12.58
N PHE A 821 -18.48 15.89 -12.53
CA PHE A 821 -19.23 15.17 -11.51
C PHE A 821 -20.14 14.13 -12.15
N ALA A 822 -19.90 12.87 -11.82
CA ALA A 822 -20.65 11.72 -12.25
C ALA A 822 -21.79 11.37 -11.28
N ASN A 823 -22.70 10.51 -11.74
CA ASN A 823 -23.76 9.91 -10.95
C ASN A 823 -24.68 10.95 -10.28
N VAL A 824 -25.06 11.99 -11.04
CA VAL A 824 -25.97 13.04 -10.56
C VAL A 824 -27.41 12.68 -10.94
N PRO A 825 -28.27 12.26 -10.01
CA PRO A 825 -29.62 11.81 -10.35
C PRO A 825 -30.51 12.98 -10.78
N VAL A 826 -31.19 12.83 -11.93
CA VAL A 826 -32.14 13.84 -12.44
C VAL A 826 -33.27 14.11 -11.44
N SER A 827 -33.68 13.10 -10.68
CA SER A 827 -34.74 13.20 -9.68
C SER A 827 -34.40 14.12 -8.49
N ASP A 828 -33.11 14.37 -8.23
CA ASP A 828 -32.64 15.22 -7.13
C ASP A 828 -32.19 16.61 -7.63
N ARG A 829 -33.02 17.62 -7.35
CA ARG A 829 -32.73 19.02 -7.67
C ARG A 829 -31.53 19.58 -6.90
N GLY A 830 -31.33 19.13 -5.66
CA GLY A 830 -30.22 19.54 -4.81
C GLY A 830 -28.91 19.05 -5.40
N ALA A 831 -28.85 17.77 -5.80
CA ALA A 831 -27.69 17.18 -6.46
C ALA A 831 -27.29 17.91 -7.76
N ILE A 832 -28.27 18.23 -8.64
CA ILE A 832 -27.99 18.99 -9.87
C ILE A 832 -27.45 20.37 -9.55
N ALA A 833 -28.06 21.07 -8.59
CA ALA A 833 -27.65 22.41 -8.19
C ALA A 833 -26.22 22.41 -7.61
N GLU A 834 -25.92 21.43 -6.76
CA GLU A 834 -24.61 21.23 -6.17
C GLU A 834 -23.56 20.91 -7.24
N ALA A 835 -23.84 20.00 -8.16
CA ALA A 835 -22.91 19.64 -9.24
C ALA A 835 -22.58 20.85 -10.13
N VAL A 836 -23.57 21.65 -10.54
CA VAL A 836 -23.34 22.87 -11.34
C VAL A 836 -22.46 23.87 -10.58
N ARG A 837 -22.72 24.10 -9.29
CA ARG A 837 -21.91 24.98 -8.45
C ARG A 837 -20.49 24.47 -8.29
N LYS A 838 -20.32 23.16 -8.09
CA LYS A 838 -19.00 22.53 -7.95
C LYS A 838 -18.19 22.67 -9.24
N VAL A 839 -18.79 22.44 -10.41
CA VAL A 839 -18.14 22.72 -11.71
C VAL A 839 -17.75 24.19 -11.85
N TRP A 840 -18.61 25.12 -11.46
CA TRP A 840 -18.24 26.54 -11.48
C TRP A 840 -17.11 26.87 -10.51
N SER A 841 -17.12 26.29 -9.30
CA SER A 841 -16.06 26.50 -8.31
C SER A 841 -14.75 25.86 -8.71
N SER A 842 -14.77 24.81 -9.54
CA SER A 842 -13.56 24.09 -9.96
C SER A 842 -12.61 24.95 -10.80
N LEU A 843 -13.13 26.05 -11.38
CA LEU A 843 -12.30 27.13 -11.92
C LEU A 843 -11.21 27.57 -10.94
N TRP A 844 -11.49 27.58 -9.64
CA TRP A 844 -10.62 28.14 -8.61
C TRP A 844 -10.04 27.08 -7.68
N THR A 845 -9.99 25.82 -8.13
CA THR A 845 -9.13 24.83 -7.46
C THR A 845 -7.68 25.30 -7.50
N LYS A 846 -6.89 24.91 -6.50
CA LYS A 846 -5.45 25.18 -6.47
C LYS A 846 -4.77 24.81 -7.79
N ARG A 847 -5.01 23.59 -8.28
CA ARG A 847 -4.45 23.11 -9.56
C ARG A 847 -4.80 24.01 -10.73
N ALA A 848 -6.06 24.43 -10.86
CA ALA A 848 -6.50 25.25 -11.97
C ALA A 848 -5.95 26.68 -11.94
N ALA A 849 -5.92 27.31 -10.76
CA ALA A 849 -5.38 28.66 -10.61
C ALA A 849 -3.86 28.73 -10.82
N LEU A 850 -3.12 27.74 -10.30
CA LEU A 850 -1.68 27.66 -10.48
C LEU A 850 -1.32 27.35 -11.93
N SER A 851 -2.02 26.41 -12.57
CA SER A 851 -1.82 26.10 -13.99
C SER A 851 -2.06 27.33 -14.87
N ARG A 852 -3.16 28.05 -14.68
CA ARG A 852 -3.42 29.30 -15.41
C ARG A 852 -2.36 30.37 -15.18
N SER A 853 -1.84 30.49 -13.96
CA SER A 853 -0.72 31.38 -13.66
C SER A 853 0.54 30.99 -14.45
N GLN A 854 0.85 29.69 -14.51
CA GLN A 854 1.96 29.13 -15.28
C GLN A 854 1.84 29.43 -16.78
N TYR A 855 0.63 29.52 -17.33
CA TYR A 855 0.37 29.84 -18.73
C TYR A 855 -0.01 31.31 -18.98
N LYS A 856 0.15 32.19 -17.98
CA LYS A 856 -0.18 33.63 -18.08
C LYS A 856 -1.61 33.90 -18.56
N VAL A 857 -2.54 33.03 -18.18
CA VAL A 857 -3.97 33.21 -18.45
C VAL A 857 -4.54 34.23 -17.45
N PRO A 858 -5.14 35.35 -17.92
CA PRO A 858 -5.64 36.39 -17.03
C PRO A 858 -6.84 35.90 -16.21
N HIS A 859 -6.68 35.85 -14.89
CA HIS A 859 -7.66 35.26 -13.97
C HIS A 859 -9.01 36.00 -13.96
N GLU A 860 -9.01 37.31 -14.21
CA GLU A 860 -10.22 38.13 -14.27
C GLU A 860 -11.09 37.84 -15.51
N LYS A 861 -10.56 37.12 -16.52
CA LYS A 861 -11.25 36.88 -17.79
C LYS A 861 -11.79 35.46 -17.96
N VAL A 862 -11.62 34.59 -16.98
CA VAL A 862 -12.04 33.19 -17.09
C VAL A 862 -13.51 33.01 -16.73
N VAL A 863 -14.23 32.24 -17.54
CA VAL A 863 -15.64 31.90 -17.32
C VAL A 863 -15.87 30.42 -17.61
N MET A 864 -16.83 29.82 -16.90
CA MET A 864 -17.16 28.40 -16.99
C MET A 864 -18.58 28.18 -17.50
N ALA A 865 -18.69 27.41 -18.58
CA ALA A 865 -19.95 26.79 -18.98
C ALA A 865 -20.00 25.36 -18.40
N VAL A 866 -21.20 24.80 -18.33
CA VAL A 866 -21.40 23.44 -17.82
C VAL A 866 -22.07 22.62 -18.90
N LEU A 867 -21.40 21.57 -19.35
CA LEU A 867 -21.97 20.55 -20.23
C LEU A 867 -22.63 19.50 -19.34
N VAL A 868 -23.94 19.31 -19.49
CA VAL A 868 -24.71 18.29 -18.77
C VAL A 868 -25.13 17.23 -19.77
N GLN A 869 -24.59 16.03 -19.64
CA GLN A 869 -24.90 14.90 -20.51
C GLN A 869 -25.60 13.79 -19.71
N GLU A 870 -26.41 13.00 -20.40
CA GLU A 870 -26.81 11.69 -19.91
C GLU A 870 -25.56 10.86 -19.60
N MET A 871 -25.50 10.30 -18.39
CA MET A 871 -24.46 9.38 -17.99
C MET A 871 -24.90 7.97 -18.37
N LEU A 872 -24.07 7.32 -19.17
CA LEU A 872 -24.28 5.94 -19.59
C LEU A 872 -23.56 4.98 -18.64
N GLU A 873 -24.24 3.89 -18.27
CA GLU A 873 -23.63 2.81 -17.50
C GLU A 873 -22.76 1.97 -18.44
N ALA A 874 -21.47 2.31 -18.49
CA ALA A 874 -20.53 1.75 -19.45
C ALA A 874 -20.07 0.35 -19.04
N GLU A 875 -20.14 -0.62 -19.96
CA GLU A 875 -19.47 -1.92 -19.80
C GLU A 875 -17.97 -1.77 -20.05
N LEU A 876 -17.62 -1.00 -21.10
CA LEU A 876 -16.26 -0.61 -21.42
C LEU A 876 -16.21 0.89 -21.70
N SER A 877 -15.10 1.51 -21.36
CA SER A 877 -14.74 2.85 -21.80
C SER A 877 -13.49 2.80 -22.67
N PHE A 878 -13.32 3.80 -23.52
CA PHE A 878 -12.15 3.90 -24.38
C PHE A 878 -11.71 5.34 -24.63
N ILE A 879 -10.41 5.48 -24.88
CA ILE A 879 -9.80 6.66 -25.47
C ILE A 879 -9.05 6.18 -26.71
N MET A 880 -9.23 6.85 -27.85
CA MET A 880 -8.55 6.49 -29.08
C MET A 880 -8.04 7.70 -29.85
N PHE A 881 -6.86 7.54 -30.41
CA PHE A 881 -6.19 8.54 -31.23
C PHE A 881 -6.18 8.05 -32.67
N SER A 882 -6.64 8.89 -33.61
CA SER A 882 -6.73 8.51 -35.02
C SER A 882 -5.37 8.27 -35.68
N ASN A 883 -4.29 8.79 -35.07
CA ASN A 883 -2.89 8.52 -35.40
C ASN A 883 -2.17 8.01 -34.15
N ASN A 884 -1.18 7.13 -34.32
CA ASN A 884 -0.47 6.53 -33.19
C ASN A 884 0.44 7.57 -32.52
N PRO A 885 0.18 7.94 -31.25
CA PRO A 885 0.94 8.98 -30.57
C PRO A 885 2.30 8.53 -30.05
N ILE A 886 2.55 7.22 -30.02
CA ILE A 886 3.77 6.64 -29.44
C ILE A 886 4.90 6.59 -30.47
N ASN A 887 4.59 6.17 -31.70
CA ASN A 887 5.55 6.07 -32.79
C ASN A 887 5.37 7.14 -33.89
N GLY A 888 4.28 7.92 -33.84
CA GLY A 888 3.96 8.97 -34.81
C GLY A 888 3.32 8.48 -36.12
N ALA A 889 2.94 7.20 -36.22
CA ALA A 889 2.38 6.60 -37.43
C ALA A 889 0.96 7.15 -37.72
N THR A 890 0.76 7.65 -38.95
CA THR A 890 -0.53 8.24 -39.38
C THR A 890 -1.51 7.21 -39.93
N ASN A 891 -1.03 6.02 -40.26
CA ASN A 891 -1.81 4.87 -40.72
C ASN A 891 -2.22 3.93 -39.57
N GLU A 892 -2.02 4.33 -38.31
CA GLU A 892 -2.34 3.53 -37.14
C GLU A 892 -3.32 4.26 -36.24
N VAL A 893 -4.46 3.63 -35.94
CA VAL A 893 -5.37 4.08 -34.87
C VAL A 893 -4.91 3.40 -33.58
N TYR A 894 -4.63 4.19 -32.55
CA TYR A 894 -4.19 3.71 -31.25
C TYR A 894 -5.32 3.82 -30.23
N ILE A 895 -5.67 2.72 -29.57
CA ILE A 895 -6.85 2.62 -28.71
C ILE A 895 -6.43 2.08 -27.33
N GLU A 896 -6.83 2.77 -26.27
CA GLU A 896 -6.82 2.26 -24.91
C GLU A 896 -8.25 2.03 -24.43
N MET A 897 -8.54 0.86 -23.84
CA MET A 897 -9.86 0.54 -23.27
C MET A 897 -9.77 0.01 -21.84
N ALA A 898 -10.82 0.24 -21.04
CA ALA A 898 -10.96 -0.33 -19.69
C ALA A 898 -12.40 -0.77 -19.44
N VAL A 899 -12.60 -1.56 -18.38
CA VAL A 899 -13.94 -1.95 -17.89
C VAL A 899 -14.51 -0.82 -17.03
N GLY A 900 -15.80 -0.54 -17.18
CA GLY A 900 -16.51 0.52 -16.45
C GLY A 900 -16.28 1.92 -17.03
N MET A 901 -16.47 2.93 -16.18
CA MET A 901 -16.48 4.34 -16.55
C MET A 901 -15.12 4.84 -17.07
N GLY A 902 -15.15 5.88 -17.93
CA GLY A 902 -13.96 6.46 -18.59
C GLY A 902 -12.91 7.01 -17.62
N GLU A 903 -13.33 7.37 -16.41
CA GLU A 903 -12.45 7.78 -15.32
C GLU A 903 -11.44 6.69 -14.95
N THR A 904 -11.75 5.41 -15.20
CA THR A 904 -10.81 4.28 -15.02
C THR A 904 -9.56 4.43 -15.92
N LEU A 905 -9.71 5.04 -17.10
CA LEU A 905 -8.62 5.32 -18.05
C LEU A 905 -8.02 6.72 -17.86
N ALA A 906 -8.91 7.70 -17.72
CA ALA A 906 -8.55 9.11 -17.77
C ALA A 906 -7.81 9.55 -16.51
N SER A 907 -8.25 9.06 -15.35
CA SER A 907 -7.58 9.25 -14.05
C SER A 907 -6.56 8.14 -13.82
N ALA A 908 -5.53 8.39 -13.02
CA ALA A 908 -4.65 7.33 -12.52
C ALA A 908 -5.07 6.83 -11.13
N GLU A 909 -6.34 7.04 -10.76
CA GLU A 909 -6.87 6.66 -9.44
C GLU A 909 -6.93 5.14 -9.26
N VAL A 910 -7.08 4.41 -10.36
CA VAL A 910 -7.02 2.95 -10.42
C VAL A 910 -5.69 2.54 -11.03
N ARG A 911 -4.87 1.80 -10.28
CA ARG A 911 -3.60 1.27 -10.78
C ARG A 911 -3.83 0.08 -11.71
N GLY A 912 -3.13 0.08 -12.83
CA GLY A 912 -3.13 -1.01 -13.81
C GLY A 912 -2.94 -0.48 -15.23
N SER A 913 -2.89 -1.41 -16.18
CA SER A 913 -2.77 -1.12 -17.60
C SER A 913 -4.10 -1.35 -18.32
N PRO A 914 -4.43 -0.56 -19.35
CA PRO A 914 -5.62 -0.78 -20.15
C PRO A 914 -5.42 -1.91 -21.18
N TYR A 915 -6.50 -2.29 -21.86
CA TYR A 915 -6.35 -2.95 -23.16
C TYR A 915 -5.67 -1.98 -24.10
N ARG A 916 -4.60 -2.38 -24.77
CA ARG A 916 -3.91 -1.57 -25.78
C ARG A 916 -4.03 -2.24 -27.13
N LEU A 917 -4.62 -1.53 -28.08
CA LEU A 917 -4.92 -2.04 -29.40
C LEU A 917 -4.37 -1.06 -30.44
N VAL A 918 -3.87 -1.61 -31.53
CA VAL A 918 -3.49 -0.85 -32.71
C VAL A 918 -4.26 -1.39 -33.89
N TYR A 919 -4.82 -0.51 -34.70
CA TYR A 919 -5.38 -0.88 -36.00
C TYR A 919 -4.61 -0.19 -37.10
N ASN A 920 -3.94 -0.98 -37.94
CA ASN A 920 -3.19 -0.48 -39.08
C ASN A 920 -4.10 -0.43 -40.32
N THR A 921 -4.34 0.78 -40.83
CA THR A 921 -5.29 1.03 -41.94
C THR A 921 -4.76 0.57 -43.29
N ASP A 922 -3.44 0.45 -43.46
CA ASP A 922 -2.84 0.02 -44.73
C ASP A 922 -2.93 -1.49 -44.91
N THR A 923 -2.85 -2.23 -43.81
CA THR A 923 -2.87 -3.70 -43.80
C THR A 923 -4.21 -4.30 -43.42
N ASP A 924 -5.17 -3.48 -42.95
CA ASP A 924 -6.45 -3.92 -42.37
C ASP A 924 -6.26 -4.96 -41.26
N ARG A 925 -5.33 -4.66 -40.33
CA ARG A 925 -4.98 -5.56 -39.22
C ARG A 925 -5.15 -4.87 -37.88
N ALA A 926 -5.86 -5.55 -36.98
CA ALA A 926 -5.88 -5.25 -35.56
C ALA A 926 -4.77 -6.03 -34.85
N GLU A 927 -4.03 -5.36 -33.98
CA GLU A 927 -3.00 -5.91 -33.13
C GLU A 927 -3.33 -5.62 -31.66
N VAL A 928 -3.10 -6.61 -30.80
CA VAL A 928 -3.30 -6.50 -29.35
C VAL A 928 -1.94 -6.40 -28.68
N LEU A 929 -1.63 -5.22 -28.16
CA LEU A 929 -0.35 -4.96 -27.49
C LEU A 929 -0.40 -5.35 -26.01
N ALA A 930 -1.56 -5.19 -25.37
CA ALA A 930 -1.78 -5.53 -23.97
C ALA A 930 -3.25 -5.88 -23.70
N LEU A 931 -3.47 -6.76 -22.72
CA LEU A 931 -4.76 -6.93 -22.08
C LEU A 931 -4.83 -6.13 -20.79
N ALA A 932 -6.04 -5.67 -20.44
CA ALA A 932 -6.22 -4.86 -19.25
C ALA A 932 -5.84 -5.60 -17.98
N SER A 933 -5.15 -4.91 -17.08
CA SER A 933 -4.68 -5.41 -15.81
C SER A 933 -5.28 -4.70 -14.58
N PHE A 934 -6.15 -3.70 -14.73
CA PHE A 934 -6.83 -3.09 -13.58
C PHE A 934 -7.48 -4.15 -12.66
N SER A 935 -7.37 -4.02 -11.34
CA SER A 935 -8.11 -4.89 -10.41
C SER A 935 -9.56 -4.43 -10.22
N TYR A 936 -9.80 -3.13 -10.39
CA TYR A 936 -11.07 -2.47 -10.14
C TYR A 936 -11.49 -1.63 -11.35
N SER A 937 -12.78 -1.50 -11.57
CA SER A 937 -13.39 -0.48 -12.44
C SER A 937 -14.01 0.60 -11.56
N LEU A 938 -14.20 1.79 -12.12
CA LEU A 938 -15.07 2.81 -11.53
C LEU A 938 -16.48 2.66 -12.09
N GLU A 939 -17.48 2.61 -11.21
CA GLU A 939 -18.91 2.46 -11.54
C GLU A 939 -19.76 3.47 -10.74
N PRO A 940 -20.99 3.82 -11.17
CA PRO A 940 -21.88 4.67 -10.39
C PRO A 940 -22.17 4.08 -8.99
N GLY A 941 -21.96 4.87 -7.94
CA GLY A 941 -22.22 4.46 -6.56
C GLY A 941 -23.71 4.29 -6.26
N GLY A 942 -24.05 3.33 -5.39
CA GLY A 942 -25.43 3.01 -5.00
C GLY A 942 -26.05 4.08 -4.09
N GLY A 943 -26.52 5.19 -4.67
CA GLY A 943 -27.29 6.24 -3.97
C GLY A 943 -26.49 7.45 -3.45
N ASN A 944 -25.17 7.50 -3.69
CA ASN A 944 -24.31 8.65 -3.39
C ASN A 944 -23.75 9.27 -4.68
N LEU A 945 -23.52 10.58 -4.69
CA LEU A 945 -22.82 11.27 -5.79
C LEU A 945 -21.43 10.67 -6.02
N GLY A 946 -21.02 10.54 -7.29
CA GLY A 946 -19.69 10.06 -7.68
C GLY A 946 -19.62 8.57 -8.06
N LEU A 947 -18.38 8.08 -8.15
CA LEU A 947 -18.04 6.73 -8.60
C LEU A 947 -17.49 5.89 -7.44
N GLU A 948 -17.67 4.58 -7.52
CA GLU A 948 -17.16 3.60 -6.57
C GLU A 948 -16.29 2.56 -7.29
N LYS A 949 -15.30 2.03 -6.56
CA LYS A 949 -14.42 0.96 -7.06
C LYS A 949 -15.13 -0.39 -6.95
N LYS A 950 -15.19 -1.13 -8.06
CA LYS A 950 -15.73 -2.49 -8.09
C LYS A 950 -14.73 -3.46 -8.69
N ALA A 951 -14.51 -4.60 -8.02
CA ALA A 951 -13.56 -5.59 -8.50
C ALA A 951 -14.03 -6.18 -9.84
N VAL A 952 -13.12 -6.29 -10.81
CA VAL A 952 -13.44 -6.75 -12.17
C VAL A 952 -13.13 -8.23 -12.30
N ASP A 953 -14.13 -9.02 -12.70
CA ASP A 953 -13.93 -10.42 -13.10
C ASP A 953 -13.68 -10.52 -14.62
N TYR A 954 -12.41 -10.49 -15.03
CA TYR A 954 -12.04 -10.61 -16.44
C TYR A 954 -12.34 -11.98 -17.06
N SER A 955 -12.76 -12.98 -16.27
CA SER A 955 -13.26 -14.25 -16.81
C SER A 955 -14.60 -14.09 -17.52
N THR A 956 -15.35 -13.02 -17.24
CA THR A 956 -16.66 -12.75 -17.85
C THR A 956 -16.63 -11.65 -18.91
N VAL A 957 -15.50 -10.93 -19.06
CA VAL A 957 -15.38 -9.80 -19.98
C VAL A 957 -15.03 -10.29 -21.39
N LYS A 958 -15.93 -10.08 -22.37
CA LYS A 958 -15.74 -10.50 -23.78
C LYS A 958 -14.45 -9.96 -24.39
N MET A 959 -14.09 -8.71 -24.06
CA MET A 959 -12.84 -8.09 -24.52
C MET A 959 -11.59 -8.88 -24.11
N THR A 960 -11.62 -9.58 -22.96
CA THR A 960 -10.54 -10.49 -22.53
C THR A 960 -10.69 -11.89 -23.11
N THR A 961 -11.90 -12.44 -23.15
CA THR A 961 -12.10 -13.88 -23.41
C THR A 961 -12.29 -14.27 -24.87
N SER A 962 -12.63 -13.32 -25.75
CA SER A 962 -12.88 -13.58 -27.17
C SER A 962 -11.95 -12.75 -28.07
N SER A 963 -11.06 -13.43 -28.80
CA SER A 963 -10.21 -12.80 -29.83
C SER A 963 -11.04 -12.15 -30.93
N ASP A 964 -12.06 -12.86 -31.41
CA ASP A 964 -12.87 -12.44 -32.57
C ASP A 964 -13.69 -11.20 -32.23
N TRP A 965 -14.27 -11.17 -31.02
CA TRP A 965 -15.02 -10.00 -30.55
C TRP A 965 -14.10 -8.78 -30.38
N ARG A 966 -12.90 -9.00 -29.83
CA ARG A 966 -11.88 -7.95 -29.67
C ARG A 966 -11.42 -7.40 -31.02
N GLU A 967 -11.15 -8.26 -31.99
CA GLU A 967 -10.75 -7.85 -33.34
C GLU A 967 -11.84 -7.02 -34.02
N GLU A 968 -13.09 -7.47 -33.98
CA GLU A 968 -14.20 -6.72 -34.57
C GLU A 968 -14.44 -5.39 -33.86
N MET A 969 -14.39 -5.35 -32.52
CA MET A 969 -14.50 -4.10 -31.77
C MET A 969 -13.38 -3.11 -32.15
N THR A 970 -12.14 -3.59 -32.26
CA THR A 970 -10.99 -2.78 -32.68
C THR A 970 -11.20 -2.19 -34.08
N ARG A 971 -11.69 -3.00 -35.02
CA ARG A 971 -12.01 -2.56 -36.39
C ARG A 971 -13.12 -1.52 -36.42
N ARG A 972 -14.21 -1.72 -35.65
CA ARG A 972 -15.32 -0.76 -35.52
C ARG A 972 -14.84 0.60 -35.01
N LEU A 973 -14.06 0.61 -33.92
CA LEU A 973 -13.49 1.82 -33.36
C LEU A 973 -12.57 2.54 -34.36
N ALA A 974 -11.74 1.81 -35.10
CA ALA A 974 -10.88 2.40 -36.10
C ALA A 974 -11.65 3.06 -37.27
N ARG A 975 -12.75 2.45 -37.73
CA ARG A 975 -13.63 3.07 -38.74
C ARG A 975 -14.19 4.40 -38.26
N ILE A 976 -14.66 4.45 -37.00
CA ILE A 976 -15.15 5.68 -36.37
C ILE A 976 -14.05 6.73 -36.27
N ALA A 977 -12.85 6.35 -35.83
CA ALA A 977 -11.71 7.26 -35.71
C ALA A 977 -11.34 7.91 -37.05
N LYS A 978 -11.26 7.11 -38.12
CA LYS A 978 -10.94 7.63 -39.46
C LYS A 978 -12.08 8.43 -40.09
N PHE A 979 -13.33 8.09 -39.81
CA PHE A 979 -14.47 8.92 -40.17
C PHE A 979 -14.37 10.31 -39.54
N LEU A 980 -14.11 10.39 -38.23
CA LEU A 980 -13.98 11.66 -37.53
C LEU A 980 -12.76 12.46 -37.97
N GLU A 981 -11.61 11.80 -38.20
CA GLU A 981 -10.43 12.47 -38.77
C GLU A 981 -10.73 13.12 -40.13
N ALA A 982 -11.47 12.43 -41.00
CA ALA A 982 -11.91 12.99 -42.28
C ALA A 982 -12.93 14.12 -42.10
N HIS A 983 -13.89 13.97 -41.19
CA HIS A 983 -14.93 14.96 -40.93
C HIS A 983 -14.35 16.27 -40.37
N TYR A 984 -13.38 16.19 -39.45
CA TYR A 984 -12.72 17.35 -38.85
C TYR A 984 -11.49 17.86 -39.62
N GLY A 985 -11.01 17.10 -40.61
CA GLY A 985 -9.84 17.43 -41.44
C GLY A 985 -8.50 17.41 -40.71
N LYS A 986 -8.42 16.78 -39.53
CA LYS A 986 -7.21 16.71 -38.69
C LYS A 986 -7.28 15.51 -37.75
N PRO A 987 -6.13 15.00 -37.25
CA PRO A 987 -6.12 13.87 -36.33
C PRO A 987 -6.89 14.17 -35.03
N GLN A 988 -7.61 13.16 -34.53
CA GLN A 988 -8.54 13.30 -33.39
C GLN A 988 -8.13 12.44 -32.19
N ASP A 989 -8.33 13.01 -31.00
CA ASP A 989 -8.40 12.36 -29.69
C ASP A 989 -9.89 12.21 -29.34
N ILE A 990 -10.34 10.96 -29.17
CA ILE A 990 -11.75 10.59 -29.07
C ILE A 990 -11.97 9.77 -27.81
N GLU A 991 -12.95 10.18 -27.00
CA GLU A 991 -13.38 9.46 -25.81
C GLU A 991 -14.78 8.87 -26.04
N GLY A 992 -15.00 7.65 -25.57
CA GLY A 992 -16.30 7.00 -25.68
C GLY A 992 -16.49 5.83 -24.74
N VAL A 993 -17.67 5.24 -24.82
CA VAL A 993 -18.09 4.08 -24.03
C VAL A 993 -18.81 3.06 -24.89
N VAL A 994 -18.84 1.81 -24.44
CA VAL A 994 -19.59 0.72 -25.04
C VAL A 994 -20.67 0.30 -24.06
N VAL A 995 -21.92 0.28 -24.54
CA VAL A 995 -23.10 -0.16 -23.79
C VAL A 995 -23.79 -1.24 -24.64
N GLY A 996 -23.72 -2.49 -24.20
CA GLY A 996 -24.10 -3.64 -25.02
C GLY A 996 -23.27 -3.71 -26.32
N GLU A 997 -23.94 -3.55 -27.46
CA GLU A 997 -23.33 -3.57 -28.80
C GLU A 997 -23.06 -2.16 -29.36
N THR A 998 -23.57 -1.12 -28.70
CA THR A 998 -23.58 0.26 -29.18
C THR A 998 -22.36 1.02 -28.67
N ILE A 999 -21.72 1.77 -29.56
CA ILE A 999 -20.60 2.66 -29.24
C ILE A 999 -21.15 4.07 -29.08
N TYR A 1000 -20.89 4.69 -27.93
CA TYR A 1000 -21.24 6.07 -27.67
C TYR A 1000 -19.97 6.92 -27.60
N LEU A 1001 -19.94 8.03 -28.34
CA LEU A 1001 -18.86 9.00 -28.23
C LEU A 1001 -19.27 10.13 -27.28
N VAL A 1002 -18.43 10.39 -26.29
CA VAL A 1002 -18.70 11.40 -25.26
C VAL A 1002 -17.90 12.68 -25.48
N GLN A 1003 -16.78 12.60 -26.21
CA GLN A 1003 -15.92 13.74 -26.53
C GLN A 1003 -15.08 13.46 -27.78
N SER A 1004 -14.78 14.50 -28.54
CA SER A 1004 -13.77 14.48 -29.60
C SER A 1004 -13.08 15.83 -29.70
N ARG A 1005 -11.75 15.82 -29.81
CA ARG A 1005 -10.92 17.02 -29.96
C ARG A 1005 -9.71 16.76 -30.86
N ALA A 1006 -9.10 17.82 -31.37
CA ALA A 1006 -7.91 17.71 -32.19
C ALA A 1006 -6.71 17.20 -31.37
N MET A 1007 -5.92 16.30 -31.96
CA MET A 1007 -4.63 15.91 -31.39
C MET A 1007 -3.63 17.08 -31.45
N VAL A 1008 -2.85 17.25 -30.39
CA VAL A 1008 -1.71 18.17 -30.38
C VAL A 1008 -0.48 17.42 -30.93
N LYS A 1009 0.30 18.08 -31.78
CA LYS A 1009 1.46 17.50 -32.48
C LYS A 1009 2.69 17.35 -31.60
#